data_AF-A0A948W8A1-F1
#
_entry.id   AF-A0A948W8A1-F1
#
_cell.length_a   1.000
_cell.length_b   1.000
_cell.length_c   1.000
_cell.angle_alpha   90.00
_cell.angle_beta   90.00
_cell.angle_gamma   90.00
#
_symmetry.space_group_name_H-M   'P 1'
#
loop_
_entity.id
_entity.type
_entity.pdbx_description
1 polymer ?
#
loop_
_entity_poly.entity_id
_entity_poly.type
_entity_poly.pdbx_seq_one_letter_code
_entity_poly.pdbx_strand_id
1 'polypeptide(L)'
;MPQQLRGNKIPALLVGIIIFCGLFVPPAAGSVTAHRITSSQDYLTGYYSDGQINDYILENDLVAVVISDIDHVQYNANTGGNIIDAGASSARIDALGNLYTYFDNDWPRQAEYGSIAVIDDGSSGGPAVLRVLGVDSDNPSLTVVTDYSLAEGDAYVTLTTTVTNAGGSTYNNFELGDAFHWGGCHLFIPGYGFITSGNTTEAWLAGTDEEVSYGYTEPSVTLWGPNGSYWSDINVVSEHLGPGEEATYSRRFVVGGNDIASVASIAHEILEIPVGTVQCYAEDAAYGTPLPGAVIDVFDDQDVIYLQMEASLSGNAMATLPEGNWHLLASRDGYESDDAWLTISAGESYNVHFYLDSGGGPEIPAIGDTLTVIQRPLLNIPSIVVPGDTLEISCDAVPETSDWEAALLHGGTWIPLTVTASSFDQDTGWWSLSALIPHGAVYELYDLEVTAAGGIYDVTRNAVKLIPALKDDYYFVHVTDTHLPTTLYYYESGADTDTSEIVDFREVIEDIKIINPEFVLMTGDLINEGELEDFLYGRYYTRGQRLLAEFQSPVYLTAGNHDVGGWDATPPSAGTARRDWWRFFGWSRLNDPPPGAPWYTQNYSFDYGPVHYIGMEAYDNYDMWRSGIYGATSFTTGQLQWLSDDLTEAAGSSARVLFYHYDFANQIQLGSLGIEMGLWGHIHRDDGDIGVQPYDLSTNNVCDGERSFRLIRVSQGVLSPRPTISAGNFGESLTVQYQPANDGTHNEVVAEITNNYSEQFEHAQLRFIMPNGPAQAEVIGGVLFQVDPQDSVAVYYVNVDIMPNSFQTVTLSLSSSDAPGPGASRYQYSLSQNHPNPFHPRTSFKYSLPDQEGIRLSVYDLSGREIVRLVDRIVDGGEHVVVWDGRDRQGRPAADGIYFARLKSKDRTLSRKMILSR
;
A
#
# COMPACT_ATOMS: atom_id res chain seq x y z
N MET A 1 -36.43 46.59 22.43
CA MET A 1 -37.92 46.54 22.51
C MET A 1 -38.48 47.36 21.35
N PRO A 2 -39.65 47.00 20.78
CA PRO A 2 -40.53 45.90 21.21
C PRO A 2 -40.92 44.95 20.04
N GLN A 3 -40.97 43.63 20.31
CA GLN A 3 -42.20 42.81 20.51
C GLN A 3 -42.86 42.44 19.17
N GLN A 4 -43.36 41.24 18.90
CA GLN A 4 -43.98 40.17 19.71
C GLN A 4 -44.15 39.00 18.70
N LEU A 5 -43.95 37.72 19.01
CA LEU A 5 -44.83 36.91 19.83
C LEU A 5 -44.08 35.63 20.29
N ARG A 6 -44.10 35.40 21.60
CA ARG A 6 -43.83 34.10 22.21
C ARG A 6 -45.12 33.28 22.24
N GLY A 7 -44.98 31.96 22.09
CA GLY A 7 -45.82 30.99 22.80
C GLY A 7 -46.30 29.83 21.95
N ASN A 8 -45.59 28.71 21.98
CA ASN A 8 -46.07 27.51 22.70
C ASN A 8 -44.98 26.43 22.77
N LYS A 9 -44.76 25.92 23.98
CA LYS A 9 -44.07 24.64 24.25
C LYS A 9 -45.00 23.48 23.88
N ILE A 10 -44.47 22.35 23.40
CA ILE A 10 -44.93 20.93 23.48
C ILE A 10 -43.85 20.06 22.76
N PRO A 11 -43.55 18.82 23.20
CA PRO A 11 -42.26 18.33 23.69
C PRO A 11 -41.33 17.74 22.60
N ALA A 12 -40.12 17.38 23.04
CA ALA A 12 -39.13 16.63 22.27
C ALA A 12 -39.71 15.31 21.74
N LEU A 13 -39.68 15.14 20.41
CA LEU A 13 -39.76 13.86 19.73
C LEU A 13 -38.41 13.63 19.06
N LEU A 14 -37.86 12.42 19.21
CA LEU A 14 -36.74 11.89 18.42
C LEU A 14 -36.92 12.28 16.94
N VAL A 15 -35.99 13.06 16.40
CA VAL A 15 -35.79 13.18 14.96
C VAL A 15 -34.55 12.36 14.67
N GLY A 16 -34.74 11.14 14.19
CA GLY A 16 -33.71 10.42 13.47
C GLY A 16 -33.34 11.27 12.26
N ILE A 17 -32.09 11.69 12.19
CA ILE A 17 -31.55 12.40 11.04
C ILE A 17 -31.24 11.32 10.01
N ILE A 18 -32.20 11.09 9.10
CA ILE A 18 -31.95 10.43 7.82
C ILE A 18 -31.22 11.46 6.96
N ILE A 19 -29.91 11.29 6.78
CA ILE A 19 -29.13 12.03 5.78
C ILE A 19 -29.10 11.17 4.52
N PHE A 20 -29.71 11.70 3.45
CA PHE A 20 -29.68 11.30 2.04
C PHE A 20 -28.95 9.98 1.69
N CYS A 21 -29.63 8.84 1.86
CA CYS A 21 -29.71 7.92 0.74
C CYS A 21 -30.55 8.60 -0.34
N GLY A 22 -30.12 8.54 -1.59
CA GLY A 22 -31.00 8.81 -2.72
C GLY A 22 -32.27 7.97 -2.52
N LEU A 23 -33.39 8.64 -2.24
CA LEU A 23 -34.70 8.05 -2.38
C LEU A 23 -34.79 7.61 -3.84
N PHE A 24 -34.63 6.30 -4.07
CA PHE A 24 -35.26 5.61 -5.20
C PHE A 24 -36.75 5.95 -5.11
N VAL A 25 -37.15 7.02 -5.79
CA VAL A 25 -38.40 6.98 -6.54
C VAL A 25 -38.21 5.79 -7.46
N PRO A 26 -39.07 4.76 -7.47
CA PRO A 26 -38.97 3.71 -8.48
C PRO A 26 -38.94 4.44 -9.83
N PRO A 27 -37.90 4.24 -10.67
CA PRO A 27 -37.98 4.69 -12.04
C PRO A 27 -39.29 4.11 -12.60
N ALA A 28 -39.98 4.91 -13.39
CA ALA A 28 -41.20 4.45 -14.04
C ALA A 28 -40.83 3.28 -14.97
N ALA A 29 -41.20 2.04 -14.61
CA ALA A 29 -41.02 0.81 -15.40
C ALA A 29 -39.76 0.83 -16.29
N GLY A 30 -38.59 0.55 -15.70
CA GLY A 30 -37.35 0.42 -16.46
C GLY A 30 -37.45 -0.78 -17.40
N SER A 31 -37.20 -0.56 -18.69
CA SER A 31 -37.22 -1.63 -19.68
C SER A 31 -35.86 -2.31 -19.72
N VAL A 32 -35.79 -3.60 -19.36
CA VAL A 32 -34.68 -4.44 -19.81
C VAL A 32 -34.72 -4.54 -21.33
N THR A 33 -33.57 -4.39 -22.00
CA THR A 33 -33.51 -4.44 -23.47
C THR A 33 -32.34 -5.27 -23.99
N ALA A 34 -32.55 -5.88 -25.15
CA ALA A 34 -31.49 -6.42 -26.00
C ALA A 34 -31.60 -5.77 -27.38
N HIS A 35 -30.54 -5.11 -27.83
CA HIS A 35 -30.53 -4.53 -29.17
C HIS A 35 -29.12 -4.45 -29.74
N ARG A 36 -29.04 -4.25 -31.05
CA ARG A 36 -27.79 -3.99 -31.74
C ARG A 36 -27.38 -2.53 -31.52
N ILE A 37 -26.13 -2.29 -31.17
CA ILE A 37 -25.56 -0.95 -31.01
C ILE A 37 -25.57 -0.25 -32.36
N THR A 38 -26.26 0.89 -32.42
CA THR A 38 -26.36 1.72 -33.63
C THR A 38 -25.79 3.11 -33.46
N SER A 39 -25.40 3.46 -32.24
CA SER A 39 -24.87 4.76 -31.84
C SER A 39 -23.72 4.57 -30.86
N SER A 40 -22.70 5.42 -30.95
CA SER A 40 -21.62 5.46 -29.96
C SER A 40 -22.07 5.95 -28.58
N GLN A 41 -23.34 6.34 -28.42
CA GLN A 41 -23.93 6.66 -27.12
C GLN A 41 -24.24 5.42 -26.29
N ASP A 42 -24.34 4.25 -26.94
CA ASP A 42 -24.62 2.98 -26.28
C ASP A 42 -23.32 2.32 -25.78
N TYR A 43 -22.16 2.92 -26.05
CA TYR A 43 -20.87 2.38 -25.64
C TYR A 43 -20.70 2.46 -24.12
N LEU A 44 -19.88 1.56 -23.61
CA LEU A 44 -19.22 1.74 -22.33
C LEU A 44 -17.94 2.56 -22.57
N THR A 45 -17.34 3.02 -21.49
CA THR A 45 -16.07 3.75 -21.45
C THR A 45 -15.13 3.02 -20.52
N GLY A 46 -13.84 3.38 -20.48
CA GLY A 46 -12.86 2.66 -19.66
C GLY A 46 -11.79 2.01 -20.54
N TYR A 47 -10.71 1.57 -19.91
CA TYR A 47 -9.48 1.16 -20.60
C TYR A 47 -9.71 -0.06 -21.52
N TYR A 48 -10.53 -0.99 -21.06
CA TYR A 48 -10.78 -2.26 -21.75
C TYR A 48 -12.02 -2.24 -22.65
N SER A 49 -12.77 -1.13 -22.69
CA SER A 49 -13.99 -1.04 -23.49
C SER A 49 -13.68 -1.16 -24.98
N ASP A 50 -14.28 -2.15 -25.62
CA ASP A 50 -14.08 -2.47 -27.02
C ASP A 50 -15.40 -2.46 -27.82
N GLY A 51 -16.54 -2.21 -27.18
CA GLY A 51 -17.85 -2.15 -27.80
C GLY A 51 -17.92 -1.18 -28.99
N GLN A 52 -18.42 -1.66 -30.13
CA GLN A 52 -18.58 -0.87 -31.34
C GLN A 52 -19.96 -1.00 -31.98
N ILE A 53 -20.26 -0.09 -32.91
CA ILE A 53 -21.45 -0.18 -33.76
C ILE A 53 -21.48 -1.54 -34.44
N ASN A 54 -22.63 -2.20 -34.35
CA ASN A 54 -22.96 -3.57 -34.77
C ASN A 54 -22.84 -4.66 -33.71
N ASP A 55 -22.13 -4.42 -32.61
CA ASP A 55 -22.21 -5.31 -31.45
C ASP A 55 -23.60 -5.25 -30.83
N TYR A 56 -23.85 -6.12 -29.85
CA TYR A 56 -25.13 -6.24 -29.18
C TYR A 56 -24.97 -5.82 -27.73
N ILE A 57 -25.99 -5.18 -27.18
CA ILE A 57 -26.02 -4.79 -25.78
C ILE A 57 -27.26 -5.37 -25.10
N LEU A 58 -27.05 -5.96 -23.92
CA LEU A 58 -28.06 -6.29 -22.93
C LEU A 58 -27.97 -5.25 -21.82
N GLU A 59 -29.04 -4.51 -21.57
CA GLU A 59 -29.04 -3.50 -20.51
C GLU A 59 -30.37 -3.41 -19.75
N ASN A 60 -30.28 -3.08 -18.46
CA ASN A 60 -31.40 -2.69 -17.60
C ASN A 60 -30.99 -1.49 -16.73
N ASP A 61 -31.76 -1.14 -15.71
CA ASP A 61 -31.46 0.00 -14.83
C ASP A 61 -30.18 -0.18 -13.97
N LEU A 62 -29.64 -1.39 -13.86
CA LEU A 62 -28.49 -1.73 -13.03
C LEU A 62 -27.22 -1.96 -13.85
N VAL A 63 -27.31 -2.71 -14.95
CA VAL A 63 -26.13 -3.18 -15.70
C VAL A 63 -26.30 -3.05 -17.20
N ALA A 64 -25.17 -2.87 -17.88
CA ALA A 64 -25.04 -2.89 -19.33
C ALA A 64 -23.90 -3.84 -19.71
N VAL A 65 -24.18 -4.80 -20.59
CA VAL A 65 -23.22 -5.84 -21.01
C VAL A 65 -23.23 -5.95 -22.53
N VAL A 66 -22.05 -5.87 -23.13
CA VAL A 66 -21.85 -5.90 -24.58
C VAL A 66 -21.40 -7.29 -25.02
N ILE A 67 -22.04 -7.81 -26.06
CA ILE A 67 -21.74 -9.07 -26.72
C ILE A 67 -21.28 -8.72 -28.14
N SER A 68 -20.08 -9.16 -28.52
CA SER A 68 -19.54 -8.89 -29.86
C SER A 68 -20.42 -9.45 -30.98
N ASP A 69 -20.48 -8.73 -32.10
CA ASP A 69 -20.91 -9.31 -33.37
C ASP A 69 -19.97 -10.46 -33.77
N ILE A 70 -20.43 -11.42 -34.57
CA ILE A 70 -19.63 -12.60 -34.94
C ILE A 70 -18.31 -12.24 -35.63
N ASP A 71 -18.30 -11.16 -36.41
CA ASP A 71 -17.10 -10.69 -37.12
C ASP A 71 -16.17 -9.84 -36.22
N HIS A 72 -16.61 -9.50 -35.02
CA HIS A 72 -15.84 -8.72 -34.05
C HIS A 72 -15.15 -9.65 -33.04
N VAL A 73 -13.86 -9.90 -33.27
CA VAL A 73 -13.06 -10.90 -32.54
C VAL A 73 -12.04 -10.20 -31.65
N GLN A 74 -11.89 -10.68 -30.40
CA GLN A 74 -11.02 -10.08 -29.40
C GLN A 74 -10.11 -11.10 -28.71
N TYR A 75 -8.94 -10.60 -28.31
CA TYR A 75 -7.92 -11.38 -27.60
C TYR A 75 -7.67 -12.73 -28.29
N ASN A 76 -7.95 -13.81 -27.57
CA ASN A 76 -7.73 -15.17 -28.02
C ASN A 76 -9.01 -15.89 -28.49
N ALA A 77 -10.14 -15.17 -28.59
CA ALA A 77 -11.35 -15.74 -29.13
C ALA A 77 -11.18 -16.05 -30.63
N ASN A 78 -11.73 -17.16 -31.13
CA ASN A 78 -11.67 -17.49 -32.56
C ASN A 78 -12.74 -16.73 -33.38
N THR A 79 -13.86 -16.38 -32.76
CA THR A 79 -14.98 -15.65 -33.33
C THR A 79 -15.53 -14.65 -32.32
N GLY A 80 -16.36 -13.70 -32.75
CA GLY A 80 -17.18 -12.92 -31.83
C GLY A 80 -18.38 -13.70 -31.29
N GLY A 81 -19.33 -13.01 -30.66
CA GLY A 81 -20.45 -13.61 -29.93
C GLY A 81 -20.16 -13.88 -28.45
N ASN A 82 -19.12 -13.24 -27.91
CA ASN A 82 -18.65 -13.36 -26.53
C ASN A 82 -18.96 -12.09 -25.76
N ILE A 83 -18.88 -12.10 -24.42
CA ILE A 83 -19.00 -10.87 -23.62
C ILE A 83 -17.67 -10.13 -23.68
N ILE A 84 -17.74 -8.82 -23.93
CA ILE A 84 -16.58 -8.01 -24.29
C ILE A 84 -16.44 -6.80 -23.36
N ASP A 85 -17.58 -6.18 -23.03
CA ASP A 85 -17.62 -5.06 -22.10
C ASP A 85 -18.75 -5.31 -21.10
N ALA A 86 -18.57 -4.84 -19.87
CA ALA A 86 -19.61 -4.84 -18.87
C ALA A 86 -19.43 -3.71 -17.85
N GLY A 87 -20.53 -3.14 -17.37
CA GLY A 87 -20.47 -2.06 -16.39
C GLY A 87 -21.83 -1.73 -15.80
N ALA A 88 -21.82 -1.01 -14.68
CA ALA A 88 -23.05 -0.49 -14.08
C ALA A 88 -23.70 0.52 -15.04
N SER A 89 -25.01 0.45 -15.25
CA SER A 89 -25.74 1.33 -16.19
C SER A 89 -25.63 2.82 -15.86
N SER A 90 -25.39 3.15 -14.59
CA SER A 90 -25.22 4.53 -14.12
C SER A 90 -23.87 5.13 -14.50
N ALA A 91 -22.81 4.31 -14.51
CA ALA A 91 -21.44 4.74 -14.79
C ALA A 91 -21.06 4.47 -16.26
N ARG A 92 -21.48 3.32 -16.80
CA ARG A 92 -21.06 2.75 -18.10
C ARG A 92 -19.55 2.72 -18.24
N ILE A 93 -18.89 2.22 -17.21
CA ILE A 93 -17.43 2.05 -17.16
C ILE A 93 -17.14 0.56 -17.19
N ASP A 94 -16.20 0.19 -18.03
CA ASP A 94 -15.73 -1.15 -18.30
C ASP A 94 -14.24 -1.28 -17.99
N ALA A 95 -13.93 -2.38 -17.31
CA ALA A 95 -12.60 -2.87 -17.03
C ALA A 95 -12.46 -4.36 -17.40
N LEU A 96 -13.49 -4.95 -18.02
CA LEU A 96 -13.51 -6.36 -18.37
C LEU A 96 -12.62 -6.62 -19.58
N GLY A 97 -11.83 -7.68 -19.54
CA GLY A 97 -11.12 -8.14 -20.72
C GLY A 97 -12.06 -8.76 -21.76
N ASN A 98 -12.50 -9.98 -21.48
CA ASN A 98 -13.52 -10.70 -22.23
C ASN A 98 -13.91 -11.99 -21.49
N LEU A 99 -15.09 -12.53 -21.81
CA LEU A 99 -15.56 -13.83 -21.32
C LEU A 99 -16.08 -14.66 -22.50
N TYR A 100 -15.50 -15.84 -22.72
CA TYR A 100 -15.87 -16.74 -23.81
C TYR A 100 -15.90 -18.20 -23.38
N THR A 101 -16.71 -18.98 -24.10
CA THR A 101 -16.94 -20.40 -23.81
C THR A 101 -15.75 -21.28 -24.23
N TYR A 102 -15.33 -22.15 -23.32
CA TYR A 102 -14.10 -22.94 -23.38
C TYR A 102 -14.35 -24.42 -23.02
N PHE A 103 -13.58 -25.34 -23.58
CA PHE A 103 -13.80 -26.80 -23.45
C PHE A 103 -12.53 -27.58 -23.09
N ASP A 104 -12.71 -28.68 -22.32
CA ASP A 104 -11.71 -29.73 -22.02
C ASP A 104 -10.39 -29.30 -21.35
N ASN A 105 -10.30 -28.06 -20.85
CA ASN A 105 -9.09 -27.49 -20.26
C ASN A 105 -7.81 -27.69 -21.12
N ASP A 106 -7.99 -27.76 -22.44
CA ASP A 106 -6.94 -27.93 -23.44
C ASP A 106 -6.92 -26.69 -24.32
N TRP A 107 -6.10 -25.71 -23.92
CA TRP A 107 -6.01 -24.43 -24.62
C TRP A 107 -5.46 -24.63 -26.04
N PRO A 108 -6.10 -24.11 -27.12
CA PRO A 108 -7.19 -23.11 -27.15
C PRO A 108 -8.58 -23.65 -27.62
N ARG A 109 -9.06 -24.79 -27.12
CA ARG A 109 -10.35 -25.36 -27.57
C ARG A 109 -11.56 -24.60 -27.02
N GLN A 110 -12.29 -23.94 -27.92
CA GLN A 110 -13.38 -23.01 -27.60
C GLN A 110 -14.59 -23.15 -28.53
N ALA A 111 -15.67 -22.42 -28.22
CA ALA A 111 -16.82 -22.27 -29.11
C ALA A 111 -16.54 -21.28 -30.25
N GLU A 112 -16.81 -21.68 -31.49
CA GLU A 112 -16.77 -20.84 -32.68
C GLU A 112 -18.19 -20.52 -33.15
N TYR A 113 -18.65 -19.32 -32.84
CA TYR A 113 -19.98 -18.85 -33.20
C TYR A 113 -20.03 -18.38 -34.66
N GLY A 114 -21.09 -18.75 -35.36
CA GLY A 114 -21.34 -18.37 -36.76
C GLY A 114 -22.56 -17.46 -36.94
N SER A 115 -23.39 -17.28 -35.91
CA SER A 115 -24.53 -16.36 -35.95
C SER A 115 -24.95 -15.91 -34.57
N ILE A 116 -25.41 -14.66 -34.47
CA ILE A 116 -26.01 -14.04 -33.27
C ILE A 116 -27.38 -13.45 -33.62
N ALA A 117 -28.36 -13.56 -32.72
CA ALA A 117 -29.69 -12.98 -32.90
C ALA A 117 -30.33 -12.55 -31.57
N VAL A 118 -31.09 -11.46 -31.61
CA VAL A 118 -32.03 -11.09 -30.54
C VAL A 118 -33.24 -12.03 -30.62
N ILE A 119 -33.45 -12.81 -29.56
CA ILE A 119 -34.59 -13.74 -29.44
C ILE A 119 -35.78 -13.06 -28.76
N ASP A 120 -35.51 -12.27 -27.71
CA ASP A 120 -36.46 -11.39 -27.05
C ASP A 120 -35.72 -10.09 -26.71
N ASP A 121 -36.31 -8.94 -27.05
CA ASP A 121 -35.74 -7.63 -26.77
C ASP A 121 -36.19 -7.08 -25.41
N GLY A 122 -36.88 -7.88 -24.59
CA GLY A 122 -37.41 -7.50 -23.29
C GLY A 122 -38.77 -6.77 -23.37
N SER A 123 -39.24 -6.42 -24.57
CA SER A 123 -40.53 -5.72 -24.75
C SER A 123 -41.75 -6.56 -24.38
N SER A 124 -41.57 -7.88 -24.23
CA SER A 124 -42.59 -8.83 -23.81
C SER A 124 -42.90 -8.80 -22.30
N GLY A 125 -42.08 -8.08 -21.51
CA GLY A 125 -42.11 -8.10 -20.04
C GLY A 125 -41.43 -9.32 -19.43
N GLY A 126 -40.76 -10.15 -20.25
CA GLY A 126 -39.81 -11.17 -19.82
C GLY A 126 -38.36 -10.68 -19.92
N PRO A 127 -37.37 -11.55 -19.66
CA PRO A 127 -35.96 -11.19 -19.83
C PRO A 127 -35.64 -10.88 -21.30
N ALA A 128 -34.68 -9.99 -21.51
CA ALA A 128 -34.08 -9.79 -22.82
C ALA A 128 -33.06 -10.92 -23.09
N VAL A 129 -33.09 -11.49 -24.30
CA VAL A 129 -32.32 -12.70 -24.65
C VAL A 129 -31.62 -12.54 -25.99
N LEU A 130 -30.30 -12.69 -25.99
CA LEU A 130 -29.47 -12.87 -27.17
C LEU A 130 -29.07 -14.35 -27.29
N ARG A 131 -29.11 -14.89 -28.51
CA ARG A 131 -28.65 -16.26 -28.80
C ARG A 131 -27.51 -16.25 -29.80
N VAL A 132 -26.43 -16.93 -29.45
CA VAL A 132 -25.32 -17.25 -30.36
C VAL A 132 -25.32 -18.74 -30.69
N LEU A 133 -25.06 -19.06 -31.96
CA LEU A 133 -25.02 -20.42 -32.49
C LEU A 133 -23.65 -20.66 -33.11
N GLY A 134 -23.04 -21.79 -32.76
CA GLY A 134 -21.69 -22.13 -33.15
C GLY A 134 -21.42 -23.62 -33.14
N VAL A 135 -20.14 -23.95 -33.20
CA VAL A 135 -19.62 -25.31 -33.07
C VAL A 135 -18.38 -25.32 -32.20
N ASP A 136 -17.97 -26.50 -31.75
CA ASP A 136 -16.65 -26.70 -31.16
C ASP A 136 -15.55 -26.54 -32.22
N SER A 137 -14.52 -25.75 -31.89
CA SER A 137 -13.37 -25.42 -32.76
C SER A 137 -12.60 -26.65 -33.24
N ASP A 138 -12.45 -27.68 -32.40
CA ASP A 138 -11.73 -28.90 -32.76
C ASP A 138 -12.64 -29.94 -33.41
N ASN A 139 -13.94 -29.91 -33.11
CA ASN A 139 -14.91 -30.80 -33.71
C ASN A 139 -16.25 -30.14 -34.08
N PRO A 140 -16.40 -29.73 -35.36
CA PRO A 140 -17.63 -29.14 -35.87
C PRO A 140 -18.90 -30.03 -35.80
N SER A 141 -18.77 -31.30 -35.41
CA SER A 141 -19.92 -32.18 -35.14
C SER A 141 -20.54 -31.95 -33.77
N LEU A 142 -19.89 -31.20 -32.88
CA LEU A 142 -20.45 -30.70 -31.64
C LEU A 142 -20.99 -29.30 -31.89
N THR A 143 -22.31 -29.13 -31.87
CA THR A 143 -22.94 -27.82 -32.05
C THR A 143 -23.12 -27.13 -30.71
N VAL A 144 -22.84 -25.84 -30.65
CA VAL A 144 -22.88 -25.03 -29.43
C VAL A 144 -23.96 -23.96 -29.58
N VAL A 145 -24.81 -23.81 -28.57
CA VAL A 145 -25.82 -22.75 -28.48
C VAL A 145 -25.65 -22.06 -27.14
N THR A 146 -25.42 -20.75 -27.13
CA THR A 146 -25.35 -19.96 -25.88
C THR A 146 -26.42 -18.88 -25.89
N ASP A 147 -27.26 -18.88 -24.86
CA ASP A 147 -28.23 -17.82 -24.58
C ASP A 147 -27.69 -16.90 -23.49
N TYR A 148 -27.56 -15.60 -23.81
CA TYR A 148 -27.32 -14.53 -22.86
C TYR A 148 -28.67 -13.91 -22.48
N SER A 149 -29.06 -14.03 -21.22
CA SER A 149 -30.36 -13.57 -20.72
C SER A 149 -30.18 -12.58 -19.56
N LEU A 150 -30.83 -11.42 -19.65
CA LEU A 150 -30.87 -10.39 -18.61
C LEU A 150 -32.32 -10.14 -18.22
N ALA A 151 -32.67 -10.23 -16.94
CA ALA A 151 -34.01 -9.89 -16.45
C ALA A 151 -34.06 -8.46 -15.88
N GLU A 152 -35.28 -7.95 -15.67
CA GLU A 152 -35.49 -6.70 -14.96
C GLU A 152 -35.07 -6.87 -13.49
N GLY A 153 -34.17 -5.99 -13.01
CA GLY A 153 -33.69 -6.00 -11.63
C GLY A 153 -32.50 -6.91 -11.34
N ASP A 154 -32.04 -7.70 -12.32
CA ASP A 154 -30.83 -8.50 -12.17
C ASP A 154 -29.58 -7.63 -12.42
N ALA A 155 -28.57 -7.76 -11.55
CA ALA A 155 -27.24 -7.17 -11.74
C ALA A 155 -26.26 -8.16 -12.39
N TYR A 156 -26.79 -9.13 -13.13
CA TYR A 156 -26.01 -10.20 -13.75
C TYR A 156 -26.66 -10.67 -15.04
N VAL A 157 -25.85 -11.20 -15.95
CA VAL A 157 -26.31 -11.91 -17.14
C VAL A 157 -26.27 -13.40 -16.87
N THR A 158 -27.34 -14.10 -17.21
CA THR A 158 -27.40 -15.56 -17.22
C THR A 158 -26.92 -16.06 -18.56
N LEU A 159 -25.85 -16.85 -18.58
CA LEU A 159 -25.35 -17.48 -19.78
C LEU A 159 -25.74 -18.97 -19.72
N THR A 160 -26.56 -19.44 -20.65
CA THR A 160 -26.96 -20.85 -20.76
C THR A 160 -26.39 -21.44 -22.03
N THR A 161 -25.42 -22.33 -21.91
CA THR A 161 -24.77 -22.98 -23.04
C THR A 161 -25.24 -24.42 -23.15
N THR A 162 -25.63 -24.83 -24.35
CA THR A 162 -25.98 -26.22 -24.70
C THR A 162 -25.04 -26.72 -25.79
N VAL A 163 -24.40 -27.85 -25.54
CA VAL A 163 -23.59 -28.56 -26.53
C VAL A 163 -24.30 -29.84 -26.93
N THR A 164 -24.55 -30.01 -28.22
CA THR A 164 -25.20 -31.21 -28.78
C THR A 164 -24.22 -31.97 -29.65
N ASN A 165 -24.08 -33.28 -29.42
CA ASN A 165 -23.24 -34.14 -30.25
C ASN A 165 -24.01 -34.67 -31.46
N ALA A 166 -23.88 -33.97 -32.60
CA ALA A 166 -24.41 -34.42 -33.89
C ALA A 166 -23.52 -35.46 -34.59
N GLY A 167 -22.39 -35.83 -33.98
CA GLY A 167 -21.41 -36.78 -34.49
C GLY A 167 -21.68 -38.24 -34.10
N GLY A 168 -20.79 -39.14 -34.52
CA GLY A 168 -20.87 -40.58 -34.23
C GLY A 168 -19.98 -41.07 -33.07
N SER A 169 -19.16 -40.18 -32.49
CA SER A 169 -18.24 -40.47 -31.39
C SER A 169 -18.90 -40.21 -30.04
N THR A 170 -18.37 -40.82 -28.98
CA THR A 170 -18.81 -40.60 -27.59
C THR A 170 -17.68 -39.95 -26.79
N TYR A 171 -18.00 -38.95 -25.97
CA TYR A 171 -17.07 -38.27 -25.06
C TYR A 171 -17.48 -38.60 -23.63
N ASN A 172 -16.55 -39.06 -22.78
CA ASN A 172 -16.92 -39.54 -21.43
C ASN A 172 -16.65 -38.52 -20.32
N ASN A 173 -15.80 -37.51 -20.57
CA ASN A 173 -15.40 -36.47 -19.63
C ASN A 173 -15.29 -35.14 -20.39
N PHE A 174 -16.34 -34.77 -21.12
CA PHE A 174 -16.31 -33.51 -21.86
C PHE A 174 -16.48 -32.35 -20.87
N GLU A 175 -15.42 -31.57 -20.65
CA GLU A 175 -15.44 -30.45 -19.73
C GLU A 175 -15.99 -29.21 -20.43
N LEU A 176 -16.96 -28.57 -19.78
CA LEU A 176 -17.66 -27.39 -20.25
C LEU A 176 -17.36 -26.25 -19.29
N GLY A 177 -16.85 -25.14 -19.83
CA GLY A 177 -16.37 -24.04 -19.02
C GLY A 177 -16.40 -22.70 -19.76
N ASP A 178 -15.71 -21.74 -19.17
CA ASP A 178 -15.42 -20.45 -19.78
C ASP A 178 -13.99 -20.03 -19.44
N ALA A 179 -13.37 -19.30 -20.36
CA ALA A 179 -12.14 -18.57 -20.10
C ALA A 179 -12.51 -17.10 -19.86
N PHE A 180 -12.06 -16.59 -18.72
CA PHE A 180 -12.37 -15.25 -18.23
C PHE A 180 -11.09 -14.42 -18.19
N HIS A 181 -11.03 -13.35 -18.98
CA HIS A 181 -10.00 -12.32 -18.83
C HIS A 181 -10.51 -11.19 -17.94
N TRP A 182 -9.87 -11.02 -16.79
CA TRP A 182 -10.26 -10.04 -15.78
C TRP A 182 -9.97 -8.60 -16.18
N GLY A 183 -9.27 -8.37 -17.30
CA GLY A 183 -8.94 -7.04 -17.80
C GLY A 183 -8.16 -6.24 -16.77
N GLY A 184 -8.69 -5.08 -16.38
CA GLY A 184 -8.10 -4.19 -15.38
C GLY A 184 -8.39 -4.59 -13.94
N CYS A 185 -9.27 -5.56 -13.72
CA CYS A 185 -9.65 -5.99 -12.38
C CYS A 185 -8.60 -6.92 -11.73
N HIS A 186 -8.39 -6.73 -10.44
CA HIS A 186 -7.60 -7.61 -9.61
C HIS A 186 -8.47 -8.80 -9.16
N LEU A 187 -8.10 -10.01 -9.59
CA LEU A 187 -8.82 -11.24 -9.26
C LEU A 187 -8.81 -11.50 -7.75
N PHE A 188 -9.99 -11.79 -7.22
CA PHE A 188 -10.26 -12.17 -5.84
C PHE A 188 -10.99 -13.52 -5.81
N ILE A 189 -10.50 -14.43 -4.97
CA ILE A 189 -11.16 -15.72 -4.75
C ILE A 189 -11.34 -15.92 -3.25
N PRO A 190 -12.57 -16.20 -2.76
CA PRO A 190 -12.78 -16.59 -1.37
C PRO A 190 -11.83 -17.73 -0.98
N GLY A 191 -11.22 -17.67 0.20
CA GLY A 191 -10.18 -18.63 0.58
C GLY A 191 -8.76 -18.20 0.25
N TYR A 192 -8.56 -17.51 -0.87
CA TYR A 192 -7.24 -17.13 -1.39
C TYR A 192 -6.98 -15.63 -1.37
N GLY A 193 -8.02 -14.80 -1.32
CA GLY A 193 -7.92 -13.36 -1.45
C GLY A 193 -7.47 -12.96 -2.85
N PHE A 194 -6.58 -11.97 -2.94
CA PHE A 194 -5.99 -11.51 -4.21
C PHE A 194 -4.77 -12.33 -4.67
N ILE A 195 -4.53 -13.52 -4.10
CA ILE A 195 -3.44 -14.40 -4.54
C ILE A 195 -3.80 -15.00 -5.91
N THR A 196 -2.97 -14.74 -6.91
CA THR A 196 -3.33 -14.87 -8.33
C THR A 196 -2.97 -16.19 -9.01
N SER A 197 -2.52 -17.22 -8.28
CA SER A 197 -2.20 -18.52 -8.92
C SER A 197 -2.62 -19.72 -8.08
N GLY A 198 -3.37 -20.63 -8.69
CA GLY A 198 -3.93 -21.81 -8.03
C GLY A 198 -5.05 -22.47 -8.83
N ASN A 199 -5.74 -23.40 -8.16
CA ASN A 199 -6.99 -23.94 -8.68
C ASN A 199 -8.14 -23.41 -7.80
N THR A 200 -9.11 -22.75 -8.42
CA THR A 200 -10.35 -22.38 -7.75
C THR A 200 -11.13 -23.65 -7.38
N THR A 201 -11.73 -23.67 -6.19
CA THR A 201 -12.70 -24.69 -5.74
C THR A 201 -13.87 -24.04 -5.01
N GLU A 202 -14.21 -22.81 -5.39
CA GLU A 202 -15.19 -21.97 -4.68
C GLU A 202 -16.52 -21.91 -5.44
N ALA A 203 -17.58 -21.51 -4.75
CA ALA A 203 -18.91 -21.34 -5.35
C ALA A 203 -19.03 -20.07 -6.22
N TRP A 204 -18.15 -19.11 -6.00
CA TRP A 204 -18.06 -17.87 -6.75
C TRP A 204 -16.63 -17.34 -6.70
N LEU A 205 -16.33 -16.44 -7.62
CA LEU A 205 -15.08 -15.70 -7.71
C LEU A 205 -15.37 -14.31 -8.26
N ALA A 206 -14.46 -13.37 -8.03
CA ALA A 206 -14.68 -11.98 -8.37
C ALA A 206 -13.39 -11.30 -8.83
N GLY A 207 -13.50 -10.10 -9.35
CA GLY A 207 -12.38 -9.20 -9.53
C GLY A 207 -12.89 -7.78 -9.41
N THR A 208 -12.05 -6.88 -8.91
CA THR A 208 -12.40 -5.46 -8.72
C THR A 208 -11.30 -4.55 -9.27
N ASP A 209 -11.70 -3.40 -9.78
CA ASP A 209 -10.83 -2.22 -9.90
C ASP A 209 -11.39 -1.07 -9.04
N GLU A 210 -10.95 0.17 -9.29
CA GLU A 210 -11.40 1.36 -8.54
C GLU A 210 -12.85 1.79 -8.83
N GLU A 211 -13.47 1.35 -9.93
CA GLU A 211 -14.76 1.85 -10.43
C GLU A 211 -15.83 0.75 -10.63
N VAL A 212 -15.44 -0.49 -10.89
CA VAL A 212 -16.32 -1.63 -11.20
C VAL A 212 -15.72 -2.96 -10.72
N SER A 213 -16.61 -3.93 -10.50
CA SER A 213 -16.25 -5.30 -10.14
C SER A 213 -17.03 -6.28 -10.98
N TYR A 214 -16.45 -7.44 -11.22
CA TYR A 214 -17.09 -8.54 -11.91
C TYR A 214 -17.11 -9.79 -11.05
N GLY A 215 -18.10 -10.64 -11.28
CA GLY A 215 -18.19 -11.92 -10.62
C GLY A 215 -18.61 -13.04 -11.55
N TYR A 216 -18.29 -14.25 -11.13
CA TYR A 216 -18.68 -15.46 -11.83
C TYR A 216 -19.16 -16.50 -10.81
N THR A 217 -20.34 -17.08 -11.04
CA THR A 217 -20.89 -18.13 -10.18
C THR A 217 -21.81 -19.08 -10.95
N GLU A 218 -21.88 -20.32 -10.52
CA GLU A 218 -22.85 -21.30 -11.00
C GLU A 218 -23.58 -21.93 -9.79
N PRO A 219 -24.93 -21.89 -9.69
CA PRO A 219 -25.63 -22.28 -8.46
C PRO A 219 -25.69 -23.77 -8.11
N SER A 220 -25.46 -24.63 -9.08
CA SER A 220 -25.60 -26.09 -9.00
C SER A 220 -24.27 -26.85 -8.83
N VAL A 221 -23.14 -26.19 -9.07
CA VAL A 221 -21.80 -26.79 -8.98
C VAL A 221 -20.79 -25.87 -8.28
N THR A 222 -19.70 -26.46 -7.81
CA THR A 222 -18.51 -25.71 -7.39
C THR A 222 -17.65 -25.44 -8.62
N LEU A 223 -17.12 -24.23 -8.74
CA LEU A 223 -16.24 -23.86 -9.83
C LEU A 223 -14.91 -24.58 -9.66
N TRP A 224 -14.33 -25.08 -10.75
CA TRP A 224 -13.01 -25.69 -10.71
C TRP A 224 -12.18 -25.36 -11.93
N GLY A 225 -10.92 -25.01 -11.75
CA GLY A 225 -10.02 -24.74 -12.88
C GLY A 225 -8.84 -23.86 -12.47
N PRO A 226 -7.80 -23.80 -13.32
CA PRO A 226 -6.64 -22.97 -13.05
C PRO A 226 -7.00 -21.49 -13.15
N ASN A 227 -6.36 -20.69 -12.32
CA ASN A 227 -6.42 -19.24 -12.37
C ASN A 227 -5.00 -18.64 -12.36
N GLY A 228 -4.89 -17.48 -12.99
CA GLY A 228 -3.73 -16.62 -13.11
C GLY A 228 -4.11 -15.17 -12.74
N SER A 229 -3.14 -14.26 -12.72
CA SER A 229 -3.40 -12.84 -12.38
C SER A 229 -4.41 -12.13 -13.26
N TYR A 230 -4.54 -12.55 -14.51
CA TYR A 230 -5.44 -11.93 -15.49
C TYR A 230 -6.45 -12.90 -16.10
N TRP A 231 -6.29 -14.21 -15.88
CA TRP A 231 -7.06 -15.25 -16.56
C TRP A 231 -7.62 -16.26 -15.57
N SER A 232 -8.81 -16.77 -15.86
CA SER A 232 -9.37 -17.95 -15.18
C SER A 232 -10.01 -18.89 -16.19
N ASP A 233 -9.53 -20.12 -16.24
CA ASP A 233 -10.06 -21.16 -17.12
C ASP A 233 -11.00 -22.04 -16.29
N ILE A 234 -12.24 -21.61 -16.16
CA ILE A 234 -13.20 -22.17 -15.21
C ILE A 234 -13.95 -23.31 -15.89
N ASN A 235 -13.78 -24.52 -15.41
CA ASN A 235 -14.65 -25.64 -15.73
C ASN A 235 -15.86 -25.65 -14.80
N VAL A 236 -17.04 -25.77 -15.41
CA VAL A 236 -18.33 -25.76 -14.72
C VAL A 236 -18.85 -27.19 -14.55
N VAL A 237 -18.85 -27.99 -15.61
CA VAL A 237 -19.30 -29.40 -15.55
C VAL A 237 -18.41 -30.31 -16.39
N SER A 238 -18.39 -31.59 -16.05
CA SER A 238 -17.77 -32.66 -16.87
C SER A 238 -18.83 -33.72 -17.16
N GLU A 239 -19.13 -33.94 -18.44
CA GLU A 239 -20.29 -34.73 -18.86
C GLU A 239 -19.95 -35.87 -19.82
N HIS A 240 -20.84 -36.87 -19.83
CA HIS A 240 -20.89 -37.88 -20.88
C HIS A 240 -21.73 -37.36 -22.04
N LEU A 241 -21.18 -37.40 -23.25
CA LEU A 241 -21.83 -36.92 -24.45
C LEU A 241 -21.75 -37.95 -25.58
N GLY A 242 -22.77 -38.81 -25.67
CA GLY A 242 -22.94 -39.79 -26.75
C GLY A 242 -23.58 -39.21 -28.02
N PRO A 243 -23.63 -39.98 -29.13
CA PRO A 243 -24.27 -39.55 -30.37
C PRO A 243 -25.74 -39.16 -30.18
N GLY A 244 -26.07 -37.91 -30.52
CA GLY A 244 -27.39 -37.31 -30.39
C GLY A 244 -27.75 -36.83 -28.98
N GLU A 245 -26.86 -36.97 -28.01
CA GLU A 245 -27.04 -36.43 -26.65
C GLU A 245 -26.65 -34.95 -26.59
N GLU A 246 -27.17 -34.26 -25.58
CA GLU A 246 -26.90 -32.85 -25.30
C GLU A 246 -26.53 -32.67 -23.83
N ALA A 247 -25.68 -31.68 -23.56
CA ALA A 247 -25.32 -31.22 -22.24
C ALA A 247 -25.55 -29.71 -22.14
N THR A 248 -26.16 -29.26 -21.05
CA THR A 248 -26.51 -27.85 -20.82
C THR A 248 -26.01 -27.39 -19.46
N TYR A 249 -25.42 -26.18 -19.40
CA TYR A 249 -24.98 -25.55 -18.17
C TYR A 249 -25.33 -24.05 -18.14
N SER A 250 -25.60 -23.51 -16.96
CA SER A 250 -26.13 -22.15 -16.78
C SER A 250 -25.43 -21.39 -15.66
N ARG A 251 -24.52 -20.49 -15.99
CA ARG A 251 -23.75 -19.66 -15.06
C ARG A 251 -24.24 -18.21 -15.02
N ARG A 252 -23.76 -17.43 -14.06
CA ARG A 252 -24.02 -16.00 -13.91
C ARG A 252 -22.73 -15.22 -14.02
N PHE A 253 -22.73 -14.25 -14.93
CA PHE A 253 -21.73 -13.20 -15.01
C PHE A 253 -22.29 -11.97 -14.30
N VAL A 254 -21.68 -11.60 -13.18
CA VAL A 254 -22.15 -10.56 -12.25
C VAL A 254 -21.39 -9.27 -12.53
N VAL A 255 -22.09 -8.14 -12.45
CA VAL A 255 -21.50 -6.80 -12.46
C VAL A 255 -21.79 -6.13 -11.12
N GLY A 256 -20.75 -5.91 -10.33
CA GLY A 256 -20.78 -5.25 -9.03
C GLY A 256 -20.46 -3.76 -9.10
N GLY A 257 -20.41 -3.13 -7.92
CA GLY A 257 -19.85 -1.80 -7.73
C GLY A 257 -18.32 -1.85 -7.68
N ASN A 258 -17.68 -0.92 -6.98
CA ASN A 258 -16.22 -0.83 -6.89
C ASN A 258 -15.62 -1.62 -5.70
N ASP A 259 -16.26 -2.72 -5.30
CA ASP A 259 -15.74 -3.61 -4.25
C ASP A 259 -16.18 -5.07 -4.41
N ILE A 260 -15.43 -5.98 -3.79
CA ILE A 260 -15.72 -7.42 -3.77
C ILE A 260 -17.04 -7.72 -3.05
N ALA A 261 -17.38 -6.95 -2.01
CA ALA A 261 -18.60 -7.14 -1.22
C ALA A 261 -19.89 -6.98 -2.05
N SER A 262 -19.89 -6.11 -3.05
CA SER A 262 -21.00 -5.93 -3.98
C SER A 262 -21.24 -7.18 -4.83
N VAL A 263 -20.17 -7.79 -5.34
CA VAL A 263 -20.23 -9.05 -6.09
C VAL A 263 -20.65 -10.20 -5.19
N ALA A 264 -20.05 -10.31 -4.00
CA ALA A 264 -20.38 -11.33 -3.01
C ALA A 264 -21.86 -11.31 -2.65
N SER A 265 -22.44 -10.12 -2.49
CA SER A 265 -23.85 -9.97 -2.13
C SER A 265 -24.80 -10.47 -3.22
N ILE A 266 -24.46 -10.20 -4.48
CA ILE A 266 -25.22 -10.72 -5.63
C ILE A 266 -25.02 -12.25 -5.74
N ALA A 267 -23.80 -12.75 -5.51
CA ALA A 267 -23.51 -14.18 -5.49
C ALA A 267 -24.29 -14.91 -4.39
N HIS A 268 -24.38 -14.35 -3.18
CA HIS A 268 -25.19 -14.94 -2.10
C HIS A 268 -26.67 -15.05 -2.47
N GLU A 269 -27.22 -14.04 -3.15
CA GLU A 269 -28.60 -14.07 -3.64
C GLU A 269 -28.79 -15.17 -4.70
N ILE A 270 -27.90 -15.24 -5.69
CA ILE A 270 -27.92 -16.26 -6.75
C ILE A 270 -27.81 -17.68 -6.18
N LEU A 271 -26.96 -17.86 -5.16
CA LEU A 271 -26.69 -19.14 -4.49
C LEU A 271 -27.75 -19.48 -3.42
N GLU A 272 -28.75 -18.61 -3.22
CA GLU A 272 -29.78 -18.74 -2.16
C GLU A 272 -29.19 -18.92 -0.75
N ILE A 273 -28.03 -18.30 -0.47
CA ILE A 273 -27.36 -18.39 0.82
C ILE A 273 -28.10 -17.51 1.84
N PRO A 274 -28.50 -18.06 3.01
CA PRO A 274 -29.07 -17.24 4.08
C PRO A 274 -28.01 -16.27 4.63
N VAL A 275 -28.29 -14.97 4.53
CA VAL A 275 -27.34 -13.91 4.92
C VAL A 275 -27.92 -12.93 5.94
N GLY A 276 -27.05 -12.36 6.77
CA GLY A 276 -27.28 -11.11 7.48
C GLY A 276 -26.59 -9.94 6.79
N THR A 277 -27.00 -8.71 7.11
CA THR A 277 -26.41 -7.49 6.54
C THR A 277 -25.46 -6.87 7.55
N VAL A 278 -24.23 -6.55 7.14
CA VAL A 278 -23.25 -5.83 7.95
C VAL A 278 -23.02 -4.44 7.35
N GLN A 279 -23.24 -3.42 8.16
CA GLN A 279 -22.95 -2.03 7.84
C GLN A 279 -21.75 -1.60 8.66
N CYS A 280 -20.68 -1.23 7.97
CA CYS A 280 -19.45 -0.74 8.57
C CYS A 280 -19.36 0.77 8.38
N TYR A 281 -18.84 1.47 9.38
CA TYR A 281 -18.45 2.86 9.26
C TYR A 281 -17.04 3.00 9.82
N ALA A 282 -16.11 3.42 8.98
CA ALA A 282 -14.72 3.67 9.32
C ALA A 282 -14.50 5.17 9.48
N GLU A 283 -13.93 5.56 10.62
CA GLU A 283 -13.54 6.94 10.86
C GLU A 283 -12.19 7.02 11.55
N ASP A 284 -11.59 8.20 11.43
CA ASP A 284 -10.38 8.56 12.13
C ASP A 284 -10.70 8.67 13.63
N ALA A 285 -10.02 7.87 14.46
CA ALA A 285 -10.27 7.82 15.89
C ALA A 285 -10.00 9.16 16.60
N ALA A 286 -9.07 9.96 16.08
CA ALA A 286 -8.66 11.24 16.67
C ALA A 286 -9.61 12.38 16.25
N TYR A 287 -10.01 12.41 14.99
CA TYR A 287 -10.78 13.53 14.42
C TYR A 287 -12.28 13.25 14.28
N GLY A 288 -12.71 11.98 14.36
CA GLY A 288 -14.11 11.57 14.15
C GLY A 288 -14.59 11.89 12.73
N THR A 289 -13.66 11.89 11.77
CA THR A 289 -13.93 12.16 10.36
C THR A 289 -13.99 10.86 9.57
N PRO A 290 -14.93 10.70 8.63
CA PRO A 290 -15.01 9.48 7.83
C PRO A 290 -13.69 9.20 7.08
N LEU A 291 -13.30 7.92 6.99
CA LEU A 291 -12.09 7.49 6.29
C LEU A 291 -12.44 6.84 4.95
N PRO A 292 -12.38 7.58 3.84
CA PRO A 292 -12.59 7.01 2.52
C PRO A 292 -11.42 6.11 2.10
N GLY A 293 -11.74 5.02 1.41
CA GLY A 293 -10.78 4.02 0.99
C GLY A 293 -10.17 3.22 2.14
N ALA A 294 -10.77 3.25 3.34
CA ALA A 294 -10.46 2.26 4.36
C ALA A 294 -10.97 0.89 3.88
N VAL A 295 -10.10 -0.10 3.95
CA VAL A 295 -10.35 -1.46 3.50
C VAL A 295 -10.81 -2.29 4.69
N ILE A 296 -11.89 -3.05 4.55
CA ILE A 296 -12.34 -3.98 5.59
C ILE A 296 -12.27 -5.40 5.04
N ASP A 297 -11.25 -6.13 5.48
CA ASP A 297 -11.09 -7.55 5.20
C ASP A 297 -11.99 -8.37 6.13
N VAL A 298 -12.68 -9.37 5.56
CA VAL A 298 -13.62 -10.21 6.31
C VAL A 298 -13.16 -11.67 6.25
N PHE A 299 -12.87 -12.23 7.41
CA PHE A 299 -12.39 -13.59 7.60
C PHE A 299 -13.43 -14.48 8.27
N ASP A 300 -13.45 -15.76 7.90
CA ASP A 300 -14.27 -16.78 8.55
C ASP A 300 -13.70 -17.21 9.92
N ASP A 301 -14.27 -18.25 10.53
CA ASP A 301 -13.86 -18.74 11.85
C ASP A 301 -12.52 -19.49 11.87
N GLN A 302 -11.87 -19.62 10.73
CA GLN A 302 -10.54 -20.22 10.53
C GLN A 302 -9.49 -19.18 10.11
N ASP A 303 -9.82 -17.89 10.21
CA ASP A 303 -9.01 -16.75 9.74
C ASP A 303 -8.71 -16.81 8.23
N VAL A 304 -9.62 -17.40 7.45
CA VAL A 304 -9.53 -17.46 5.99
C VAL A 304 -10.33 -16.31 5.38
N ILE A 305 -9.69 -15.54 4.50
CA ILE A 305 -10.31 -14.37 3.84
C ILE A 305 -11.50 -14.81 2.99
N TYR A 306 -12.64 -14.15 3.15
CA TYR A 306 -13.88 -14.47 2.45
C TYR A 306 -14.32 -13.39 1.48
N LEU A 307 -14.25 -12.13 1.89
CA LEU A 307 -14.50 -10.97 1.03
C LEU A 307 -13.78 -9.72 1.57
N GLN A 308 -13.77 -8.66 0.77
CA GLN A 308 -13.27 -7.34 1.15
C GLN A 308 -14.33 -6.27 0.85
N MET A 309 -14.44 -5.28 1.73
CA MET A 309 -15.24 -4.07 1.52
C MET A 309 -14.33 -2.85 1.41
N GLU A 310 -14.77 -1.81 0.69
CA GLU A 310 -14.10 -0.51 0.70
C GLU A 310 -15.03 0.59 1.23
N ALA A 311 -14.51 1.44 2.13
CA ALA A 311 -15.26 2.55 2.69
C ALA A 311 -15.43 3.69 1.67
N SER A 312 -16.67 4.09 1.44
CA SER A 312 -17.03 5.24 0.59
C SER A 312 -16.46 6.57 1.07
N LEU A 313 -16.66 7.65 0.30
CA LEU A 313 -16.39 9.05 0.69
C LEU A 313 -16.99 9.45 2.06
N SER A 314 -18.02 8.74 2.50
CA SER A 314 -18.69 8.95 3.77
C SER A 314 -18.26 7.98 4.86
N GLY A 315 -17.18 7.23 4.67
CA GLY A 315 -16.66 6.21 5.59
C GLY A 315 -17.50 4.94 5.68
N ASN A 316 -18.63 4.87 4.96
CA ASN A 316 -19.54 3.74 5.03
C ASN A 316 -19.12 2.64 4.05
N ALA A 317 -19.19 1.39 4.52
CA ALA A 317 -19.00 0.16 3.76
C ALA A 317 -20.12 -0.84 4.13
N MET A 318 -20.45 -1.77 3.25
CA MET A 318 -21.55 -2.71 3.50
C MET A 318 -21.30 -4.05 2.80
N ALA A 319 -21.66 -5.14 3.48
CA ALA A 319 -21.66 -6.47 2.91
C ALA A 319 -22.86 -7.28 3.40
N THR A 320 -23.18 -8.35 2.68
CA THR A 320 -23.99 -9.45 3.22
C THR A 320 -23.05 -10.60 3.56
N LEU A 321 -23.28 -11.24 4.72
CA LEU A 321 -22.46 -12.36 5.19
C LEU A 321 -23.35 -13.57 5.50
N PRO A 322 -22.91 -14.79 5.14
CA PRO A 322 -23.59 -16.01 5.56
C PRO A 322 -23.72 -16.14 7.09
N GLU A 323 -24.67 -16.96 7.55
CA GLU A 323 -24.77 -17.30 8.97
C GLU A 323 -23.46 -17.92 9.48
N GLY A 324 -22.88 -17.36 10.54
CA GLY A 324 -21.57 -17.79 11.00
C GLY A 324 -20.91 -16.82 11.96
N ASN A 325 -19.69 -17.15 12.38
CA ASN A 325 -18.83 -16.21 13.09
C ASN A 325 -17.84 -15.62 12.10
N TRP A 326 -17.62 -14.31 12.21
CA TRP A 326 -16.81 -13.54 11.28
C TRP A 326 -15.88 -12.60 12.04
N HIS A 327 -14.66 -12.48 11.55
CA HIS A 327 -13.69 -11.48 11.96
C HIS A 327 -13.60 -10.42 10.87
N LEU A 328 -13.73 -9.16 11.25
CA LEU A 328 -13.60 -8.03 10.34
C LEU A 328 -12.40 -7.22 10.78
N LEU A 329 -11.46 -6.94 9.87
CA LEU A 329 -10.28 -6.14 10.10
C LEU A 329 -10.31 -4.91 9.19
N ALA A 330 -10.47 -3.74 9.77
CA ALA A 330 -10.39 -2.48 9.04
C ALA A 330 -8.96 -1.94 9.04
N SER A 331 -8.45 -1.60 7.86
CA SER A 331 -7.12 -1.04 7.66
C SER A 331 -7.13 0.14 6.69
N ARG A 332 -6.17 1.04 6.87
CA ARG A 332 -5.91 2.16 5.97
C ARG A 332 -4.44 2.52 6.10
N ASP A 333 -3.77 2.76 4.97
CA ASP A 333 -2.37 3.20 4.99
C ASP A 333 -2.19 4.43 5.88
N GLY A 334 -1.26 4.35 6.83
CA GLY A 334 -1.01 5.42 7.81
C GLY A 334 -1.89 5.39 9.06
N TYR A 335 -2.71 4.35 9.24
CA TYR A 335 -3.54 4.16 10.42
C TYR A 335 -3.27 2.80 11.09
N GLU A 336 -3.40 2.74 12.42
CA GLU A 336 -3.53 1.49 13.15
C GLU A 336 -4.87 0.82 12.79
N SER A 337 -4.81 -0.47 12.45
CA SER A 337 -5.98 -1.27 12.12
C SER A 337 -6.88 -1.49 13.34
N ASP A 338 -8.19 -1.51 13.13
CA ASP A 338 -9.19 -1.84 14.15
C ASP A 338 -9.94 -3.11 13.74
N ASP A 339 -10.41 -3.90 14.71
CA ASP A 339 -10.99 -5.21 14.44
C ASP A 339 -12.29 -5.47 15.20
N ALA A 340 -13.15 -6.32 14.63
CA ALA A 340 -14.44 -6.65 15.19
C ALA A 340 -14.80 -8.11 14.94
N TRP A 341 -15.47 -8.72 15.93
CA TRP A 341 -15.97 -10.09 15.85
C TRP A 341 -17.49 -10.09 15.88
N LEU A 342 -18.11 -10.73 14.89
CA LEU A 342 -19.56 -10.81 14.74
C LEU A 342 -20.02 -12.26 14.69
N THR A 343 -21.21 -12.52 15.21
CA THR A 343 -21.98 -13.73 14.92
C THR A 343 -23.21 -13.32 14.13
N ILE A 344 -23.27 -13.71 12.86
CA ILE A 344 -24.29 -13.33 11.89
C ILE A 344 -25.41 -14.36 11.88
N SER A 345 -26.65 -13.86 11.91
CA SER A 345 -27.89 -14.64 11.72
C SER A 345 -28.67 -14.10 10.53
N ALA A 346 -29.33 -14.98 9.78
CA ALA A 346 -30.00 -14.59 8.55
C ALA A 346 -31.14 -13.59 8.80
N GLY A 347 -31.21 -12.56 7.95
CA GLY A 347 -32.22 -11.50 8.03
C GLY A 347 -32.02 -10.47 9.14
N GLU A 348 -30.93 -10.56 9.91
CA GLU A 348 -30.53 -9.53 10.88
C GLU A 348 -29.58 -8.50 10.25
N SER A 349 -29.50 -7.33 10.88
CA SER A 349 -28.57 -6.26 10.48
C SER A 349 -27.64 -5.89 11.64
N TYR A 350 -26.36 -5.75 11.32
CA TYR A 350 -25.28 -5.47 12.26
C TYR A 350 -24.61 -4.17 11.86
N ASN A 351 -24.30 -3.33 12.84
CA ASN A 351 -23.53 -2.11 12.62
C ASN A 351 -22.20 -2.26 13.32
N VAL A 352 -21.11 -2.07 12.58
CA VAL A 352 -19.74 -2.06 13.09
C VAL A 352 -19.18 -0.67 12.84
N HIS A 353 -18.57 -0.11 13.87
CA HIS A 353 -17.90 1.18 13.78
C HIS A 353 -16.44 0.94 14.08
N PHE A 354 -15.58 1.18 13.09
CA PHE A 354 -14.14 1.11 13.21
C PHE A 354 -13.57 2.49 13.49
N TYR A 355 -12.71 2.57 14.50
CA TYR A 355 -11.97 3.78 14.87
C TYR A 355 -10.51 3.52 14.56
N LEU A 356 -10.10 3.83 13.34
CA LEU A 356 -8.71 3.66 12.95
C LEU A 356 -7.91 4.83 13.54
N ASP A 357 -6.96 4.53 14.41
CA ASP A 357 -6.12 5.55 15.03
C ASP A 357 -5.03 5.94 14.04
N SER A 358 -4.92 7.22 13.70
CA SER A 358 -3.76 7.74 12.97
C SER A 358 -2.48 7.70 13.82
N GLY A 359 -2.55 7.15 15.03
CA GLY A 359 -1.47 6.99 15.98
C GLY A 359 -1.25 8.23 16.83
N GLY A 360 -2.29 9.01 17.19
CA GLY A 360 -2.25 10.13 18.16
C GLY A 360 -1.14 11.20 18.02
N GLY A 361 -0.25 11.09 17.04
CA GLY A 361 0.63 12.13 16.56
C GLY A 361 -0.18 13.08 15.70
N PRO A 362 0.31 14.29 15.47
CA PRO A 362 -0.32 15.16 14.51
C PRO A 362 -0.18 14.50 13.12
N GLU A 363 -0.96 14.96 12.16
CA GLU A 363 -1.20 14.35 10.84
C GLU A 363 0.07 13.90 10.08
N ILE A 364 0.45 12.62 9.96
CA ILE A 364 1.42 12.29 8.89
C ILE A 364 0.71 12.59 7.56
N PRO A 365 1.10 13.62 6.78
CA PRO A 365 0.35 13.98 5.59
C PRO A 365 0.39 12.82 4.59
N ALA A 366 -0.64 12.72 3.75
CA ALA A 366 -0.57 11.85 2.59
C ALA A 366 0.73 12.15 1.82
N ILE A 367 1.46 11.11 1.41
CA ILE A 367 2.62 11.27 0.52
C ILE A 367 2.15 12.05 -0.73
N GLY A 368 2.58 13.31 -0.83
CA GLY A 368 2.31 14.20 -1.95
C GLY A 368 2.32 15.67 -1.52
N ASP A 369 3.18 16.46 -2.18
CA ASP A 369 3.52 17.87 -1.94
C ASP A 369 4.53 18.15 -0.80
N THR A 370 5.82 18.39 -1.14
CA THR A 370 6.92 18.98 -0.35
C THR A 370 6.89 20.51 -0.28
N LEU A 371 5.78 21.18 -0.59
CA LEU A 371 5.50 22.51 0.01
C LEU A 371 5.18 22.35 1.51
N THR A 372 6.12 21.76 2.22
CA THR A 372 6.07 21.35 3.62
C THR A 372 6.79 22.39 4.49
N VAL A 373 6.62 22.30 5.81
CA VAL A 373 7.35 23.19 6.74
C VAL A 373 8.82 22.81 6.74
N ILE A 374 9.15 21.52 6.80
CA ILE A 374 10.50 20.99 6.79
C ILE A 374 11.04 21.08 5.36
N GLN A 375 12.17 21.76 5.21
CA GLN A 375 12.88 21.95 3.94
C GLN A 375 14.13 21.07 3.87
N ARG A 376 14.75 20.74 5.02
CA ARG A 376 15.81 19.74 5.18
C ARG A 376 15.84 19.19 6.61
N PRO A 377 16.14 17.90 6.81
CA PRO A 377 16.26 16.86 5.77
C PRO A 377 14.91 16.50 5.12
N LEU A 378 14.94 15.84 3.97
CA LEU A 378 13.77 15.34 3.24
C LEU A 378 13.97 13.86 2.88
N LEU A 379 12.89 13.15 2.48
CA LEU A 379 12.94 11.76 1.96
C LEU A 379 14.06 11.53 0.94
N ASN A 380 14.25 12.49 0.03
CA ASN A 380 15.17 12.40 -1.11
C ASN A 380 16.50 13.12 -0.89
N ILE A 381 16.67 13.77 0.27
CA ILE A 381 17.93 14.36 0.77
C ILE A 381 17.98 14.15 2.31
N PRO A 382 18.11 12.89 2.76
CA PRO A 382 18.07 12.57 4.17
C PRO A 382 19.37 12.98 4.89
N SER A 383 19.29 13.13 6.22
CA SER A 383 20.45 13.33 7.09
C SER A 383 20.87 12.02 7.74
N ILE A 384 22.16 11.70 7.68
CA ILE A 384 22.74 10.58 8.42
C ILE A 384 23.44 11.13 9.66
N VAL A 385 23.09 10.63 10.84
CA VAL A 385 23.54 11.15 12.13
C VAL A 385 23.97 10.04 13.08
N VAL A 386 24.83 10.36 14.05
CA VAL A 386 25.19 9.48 15.16
C VAL A 386 24.71 10.04 16.51
N PRO A 387 24.55 9.20 17.55
CA PRO A 387 24.19 9.68 18.88
C PRO A 387 25.13 10.76 19.42
N GLY A 388 24.55 11.88 19.86
CA GLY A 388 25.28 13.05 20.34
C GLY A 388 25.57 14.11 19.28
N ASP A 389 25.29 13.84 18.01
CA ASP A 389 25.34 14.85 16.95
C ASP A 389 24.27 15.92 17.13
N THR A 390 24.48 17.04 16.44
CA THR A 390 23.45 18.06 16.24
C THR A 390 22.86 17.87 14.85
N LEU A 391 21.57 17.54 14.78
CA LEU A 391 20.80 17.54 13.56
C LEU A 391 20.38 18.97 13.24
N GLU A 392 20.81 19.46 12.08
CA GLU A 392 20.37 20.74 11.53
C GLU A 392 19.10 20.53 10.71
N ILE A 393 18.04 21.23 11.10
CA ILE A 393 16.72 21.18 10.46
C ILE A 393 16.42 22.56 9.88
N SER A 394 16.14 22.62 8.58
CA SER A 394 15.69 23.85 7.92
C SER A 394 14.18 23.84 7.78
N CYS A 395 13.50 24.92 8.18
CA CYS A 395 12.05 25.04 8.10
C CYS A 395 11.62 26.34 7.38
N ASP A 396 10.60 26.27 6.53
CA ASP A 396 9.90 27.41 5.94
C ASP A 396 8.75 27.84 6.85
N ALA A 397 8.88 29.01 7.47
CA ALA A 397 7.84 29.60 8.30
C ALA A 397 8.06 31.11 8.44
N VAL A 398 7.02 31.83 8.86
CA VAL A 398 7.11 33.29 9.07
C VAL A 398 8.16 33.65 10.14
N PRO A 399 8.78 34.84 10.08
CA PRO A 399 9.83 35.24 11.02
C PRO A 399 9.38 35.35 12.49
N GLU A 400 8.07 35.42 12.74
CA GLU A 400 7.49 35.51 14.09
C GLU A 400 7.31 34.14 14.77
N THR A 401 7.57 33.03 14.08
CA THR A 401 7.40 31.68 14.63
C THR A 401 8.30 31.43 15.85
N SER A 402 7.76 30.77 16.87
CA SER A 402 8.46 30.45 18.12
C SER A 402 8.11 29.05 18.61
N ASP A 403 8.75 28.62 19.70
CA ASP A 403 8.44 27.37 20.42
C ASP A 403 8.55 26.12 19.52
N TRP A 404 9.65 26.04 18.77
CA TRP A 404 9.98 24.89 17.92
C TRP A 404 10.23 23.63 18.75
N GLU A 405 9.58 22.54 18.37
CA GLU A 405 9.85 21.19 18.85
C GLU A 405 10.15 20.27 17.65
N ALA A 406 10.95 19.23 17.88
CA ALA A 406 11.27 18.23 16.87
C ALA A 406 11.30 16.84 17.50
N ALA A 407 10.97 15.81 16.73
CA ALA A 407 10.99 14.42 17.17
C ALA A 407 11.31 13.45 16.02
N LEU A 408 11.84 12.29 16.37
CA LEU A 408 12.04 11.17 15.44
C LEU A 408 10.97 10.11 15.67
N LEU A 409 10.44 9.52 14.60
CA LEU A 409 9.40 8.50 14.67
C LEU A 409 9.83 7.22 13.95
N HIS A 410 9.63 6.08 14.61
CA HIS A 410 9.91 4.74 14.08
C HIS A 410 9.08 3.69 14.81
N GLY A 411 8.33 2.84 14.09
CA GLY A 411 7.59 1.71 14.67
C GLY A 411 6.67 2.08 15.85
N GLY A 412 5.95 3.20 15.75
CA GLY A 412 5.10 3.74 16.82
C GLY A 412 5.86 4.42 17.97
N THR A 413 7.18 4.39 17.96
CA THR A 413 8.02 5.07 18.96
C THR A 413 8.25 6.52 18.56
N TRP A 414 7.87 7.43 19.47
CA TRP A 414 8.10 8.87 19.34
C TRP A 414 9.27 9.30 20.24
N ILE A 415 10.33 9.83 19.62
CA ILE A 415 11.58 10.20 20.29
C ILE A 415 11.78 11.72 20.23
N PRO A 416 11.52 12.45 21.33
CA PRO A 416 11.70 13.90 21.33
C PRO A 416 13.16 14.29 21.18
N LEU A 417 13.42 15.26 20.30
CA LEU A 417 14.72 15.90 20.16
C LEU A 417 14.77 17.20 20.97
N THR A 418 15.91 17.45 21.62
CA THR A 418 16.10 18.73 22.31
C THR A 418 16.56 19.78 21.30
N VAL A 419 15.69 20.72 20.94
CA VAL A 419 16.06 21.90 20.14
C VAL A 419 16.89 22.84 21.00
N THR A 420 18.16 23.00 20.66
CA THR A 420 19.15 23.78 21.43
C THR A 420 19.33 25.20 20.94
N ALA A 421 19.05 25.44 19.66
CA ALA A 421 19.09 26.76 19.04
C ALA A 421 18.07 26.81 17.88
N SER A 422 17.58 28.02 17.61
CA SER A 422 16.81 28.33 16.41
C SER A 422 17.16 29.74 15.92
N SER A 423 17.27 29.93 14.61
CA SER A 423 17.53 31.24 14.02
C SER A 423 16.86 31.38 12.65
N PHE A 424 16.25 32.54 12.41
CA PHE A 424 15.69 32.89 11.11
C PHE A 424 16.74 33.58 10.23
N ASP A 425 16.95 33.06 9.03
CA ASP A 425 17.79 33.65 8.00
C ASP A 425 16.94 34.46 7.02
N GLN A 426 17.20 35.76 6.96
CA GLN A 426 16.46 36.69 6.10
C GLN A 426 16.78 36.52 4.61
N ASP A 427 17.95 35.97 4.27
CA ASP A 427 18.39 35.82 2.89
C ASP A 427 17.75 34.59 2.25
N THR A 428 17.63 33.49 3.01
CA THR A 428 16.98 32.26 2.55
C THR A 428 15.48 32.21 2.85
N GLY A 429 15.01 32.95 3.86
CA GLY A 429 13.64 32.91 4.35
C GLY A 429 13.35 31.71 5.26
N TRP A 430 14.37 30.98 5.69
CA TRP A 430 14.23 29.75 6.49
C TRP A 430 14.62 29.96 7.94
N TRP A 431 14.00 29.15 8.80
CA TRP A 431 14.49 28.85 10.13
C TRP A 431 15.53 27.73 10.07
N SER A 432 16.64 27.89 10.76
CA SER A 432 17.59 26.82 11.08
C SER A 432 17.40 26.41 12.53
N LEU A 433 17.16 25.13 12.79
CA LEU A 433 17.00 24.54 14.11
C LEU A 433 18.15 23.56 14.37
N SER A 434 18.80 23.68 15.52
CA SER A 434 19.84 22.74 15.96
C SER A 434 19.27 21.80 17.01
N ALA A 435 19.01 20.55 16.65
CA ALA A 435 18.39 19.53 17.50
C ALA A 435 19.38 18.45 17.92
N LEU A 436 19.45 18.11 19.21
CA LEU A 436 20.40 17.11 19.73
C LEU A 436 19.89 15.68 19.51
N ILE A 437 20.70 14.82 18.90
CA ILE A 437 20.40 13.41 18.72
C ILE A 437 20.63 12.63 20.03
N PRO A 438 19.62 11.92 20.56
CA PRO A 438 19.72 11.22 21.83
C PRO A 438 20.54 9.93 21.74
N HIS A 439 21.04 9.48 22.89
CA HIS A 439 21.61 8.14 23.03
C HIS A 439 20.53 7.10 23.33
N GLY A 440 20.74 5.87 22.87
CA GLY A 440 19.90 4.71 23.23
C GLY A 440 18.67 4.49 22.35
N ALA A 441 18.53 5.26 21.27
CA ALA A 441 17.60 4.96 20.18
C ALA A 441 18.12 3.79 19.32
N VAL A 442 17.22 3.10 18.63
CA VAL A 442 17.51 2.04 17.68
C VAL A 442 18.21 2.65 16.44
N TYR A 443 19.18 1.96 15.86
CA TYR A 443 19.86 2.46 14.66
C TYR A 443 19.00 2.15 13.44
N GLU A 444 18.11 3.07 13.08
CA GLU A 444 17.17 2.93 11.99
C GLU A 444 16.97 4.21 11.17
N LEU A 445 16.20 4.09 10.08
CA LEU A 445 15.69 5.21 9.29
C LEU A 445 14.40 5.72 9.93
N TYR A 446 14.38 7.01 10.28
CA TYR A 446 13.32 7.67 11.02
C TYR A 446 12.59 8.69 10.15
N ASP A 447 11.30 8.83 10.40
CA ASP A 447 10.56 10.03 10.03
C ASP A 447 10.94 11.17 10.97
N LEU A 448 10.97 12.40 10.46
CA LEU A 448 11.22 13.61 11.24
C LEU A 448 9.94 14.42 11.37
N GLU A 449 9.52 14.66 12.61
CA GLU A 449 8.43 15.55 12.97
C GLU A 449 8.97 16.89 13.45
N VAL A 450 8.32 17.98 13.04
CA VAL A 450 8.54 19.33 13.57
C VAL A 450 7.20 19.97 13.92
N THR A 451 7.12 20.62 15.08
CA THR A 451 6.00 21.48 15.47
C THR A 451 6.50 22.87 15.89
N ALA A 452 5.63 23.87 15.82
CA ALA A 452 5.90 25.19 16.41
C ALA A 452 4.60 25.93 16.78
N ALA A 453 4.75 27.04 17.51
CA ALA A 453 3.62 27.91 17.86
C ALA A 453 2.87 28.40 16.61
N GLY A 454 1.57 28.64 16.76
CA GLY A 454 0.72 29.08 15.65
C GLY A 454 0.08 27.94 14.84
N GLY A 455 0.24 26.69 15.29
CA GLY A 455 -0.33 25.51 14.63
C GLY A 455 0.54 24.98 13.50
N ILE A 456 1.84 25.29 13.51
CA ILE A 456 2.81 24.73 12.59
C ILE A 456 3.07 23.29 13.00
N TYR A 457 2.95 22.40 12.04
CA TYR A 457 3.19 20.99 12.20
C TYR A 457 3.51 20.37 10.83
N ASP A 458 4.47 19.45 10.81
CA ASP A 458 4.88 18.74 9.62
C ASP A 458 5.68 17.47 9.94
N VAL A 459 5.62 16.47 9.04
CA VAL A 459 6.39 15.23 9.10
C VAL A 459 6.97 14.91 7.73
N THR A 460 8.25 14.59 7.69
CA THR A 460 8.92 14.08 6.50
C THR A 460 9.39 12.64 6.72
N ARG A 461 9.02 11.75 5.79
CA ARG A 461 9.31 10.32 5.93
C ARG A 461 10.76 10.01 5.63
N ASN A 462 11.30 9.01 6.32
CA ASN A 462 12.64 8.46 6.05
C ASN A 462 13.76 9.53 5.97
N ALA A 463 13.61 10.63 6.68
CA ALA A 463 14.46 11.80 6.52
C ALA A 463 15.73 11.75 7.39
N VAL A 464 15.77 10.91 8.42
CA VAL A 464 16.91 10.85 9.35
C VAL A 464 17.35 9.41 9.56
N LYS A 465 18.56 9.05 9.12
CA LYS A 465 19.16 7.75 9.44
C LYS A 465 20.06 7.88 10.66
N LEU A 466 19.70 7.16 11.72
CA LEU A 466 20.55 7.04 12.91
C LEU A 466 21.46 5.83 12.76
N ILE A 467 22.77 6.05 12.85
CA ILE A 467 23.79 5.00 12.79
C ILE A 467 24.67 5.03 14.06
N PRO A 468 25.32 3.91 14.44
CA PRO A 468 26.15 3.87 15.64
C PRO A 468 27.40 4.74 15.56
N ALA A 469 28.01 4.79 14.37
CA ALA A 469 29.19 5.58 14.06
C ALA A 469 29.33 5.67 12.53
N LEU A 470 29.90 6.76 12.02
CA LEU A 470 30.33 6.87 10.63
C LEU A 470 31.39 5.79 10.33
N LYS A 471 31.32 5.21 9.12
CA LYS A 471 32.22 4.14 8.68
C LYS A 471 33.27 4.67 7.72
N ASP A 472 34.51 4.19 7.88
CA ASP A 472 35.60 4.41 6.90
C ASP A 472 35.57 3.36 5.78
N ASP A 473 34.99 2.19 6.06
CA ASP A 473 34.83 1.06 5.14
C ASP A 473 33.34 0.74 4.99
N TYR A 474 32.81 0.93 3.80
CA TYR A 474 31.39 0.75 3.50
C TYR A 474 31.14 0.59 1.99
N TYR A 475 29.89 0.40 1.61
CA TYR A 475 29.46 0.58 0.23
C TYR A 475 28.16 1.37 0.15
N PHE A 476 28.03 2.07 -0.97
CA PHE A 476 26.78 2.71 -1.40
C PHE A 476 26.40 2.17 -2.77
N VAL A 477 25.13 2.34 -3.14
CA VAL A 477 24.58 1.86 -4.41
C VAL A 477 24.22 3.05 -5.30
N HIS A 478 24.44 2.92 -6.60
CA HIS A 478 23.99 3.86 -7.62
C HIS A 478 22.87 3.24 -8.46
N VAL A 479 21.75 3.96 -8.55
CA VAL A 479 20.53 3.61 -9.30
C VAL A 479 20.19 4.77 -10.25
N THR A 480 19.58 4.48 -11.41
CA THR A 480 19.19 5.50 -12.37
C THR A 480 18.10 5.00 -13.31
N ASP A 481 17.35 5.91 -13.94
CA ASP A 481 16.45 5.62 -15.06
C ASP A 481 15.41 4.53 -14.70
N THR A 482 14.53 4.84 -13.76
CA THR A 482 13.42 3.95 -13.35
C THR A 482 12.17 4.14 -14.20
N HIS A 483 11.94 5.34 -14.76
CA HIS A 483 10.84 5.63 -15.69
C HIS A 483 9.45 5.18 -15.21
N LEU A 484 9.13 5.41 -13.94
CA LEU A 484 7.84 5.09 -13.33
C LEU A 484 6.68 5.90 -13.98
N PRO A 485 5.46 5.38 -13.99
CA PRO A 485 4.82 4.66 -15.10
C PRO A 485 4.47 5.51 -16.34
N THR A 486 4.30 4.83 -17.48
CA THR A 486 4.32 5.37 -18.87
C THR A 486 2.95 5.44 -19.56
N THR A 487 1.85 5.63 -18.84
CA THR A 487 0.52 5.24 -19.37
C THR A 487 -0.17 6.16 -20.38
N LEU A 488 0.44 7.19 -21.01
CA LEU A 488 -0.39 8.03 -21.91
C LEU A 488 0.15 8.59 -23.23
N TYR A 489 1.46 8.59 -23.54
CA TYR A 489 1.92 9.18 -24.81
C TYR A 489 2.87 8.35 -25.68
N TYR A 490 3.31 7.18 -25.22
CA TYR A 490 3.98 6.18 -26.04
C TYR A 490 3.35 4.80 -25.80
N TYR A 491 2.36 4.46 -26.63
CA TYR A 491 1.76 3.13 -26.61
C TYR A 491 2.77 2.11 -27.18
N GLU A 492 3.46 1.39 -26.29
CA GLU A 492 4.03 0.08 -26.59
C GLU A 492 3.09 -1.01 -26.06
N SER A 493 3.01 -2.13 -26.76
CA SER A 493 2.18 -3.27 -26.36
C SER A 493 2.61 -3.78 -24.98
N GLY A 494 1.77 -3.59 -23.94
CA GLY A 494 2.05 -4.01 -22.56
C GLY A 494 1.95 -2.92 -21.49
N ALA A 495 1.61 -1.68 -21.86
CA ALA A 495 1.47 -0.52 -20.96
C ALA A 495 0.23 -0.54 -20.03
N ASP A 496 -0.45 -1.68 -19.94
CA ASP A 496 -1.84 -1.85 -19.47
C ASP A 496 -1.91 -2.42 -18.03
N THR A 497 -0.75 -2.62 -17.39
CA THR A 497 -0.53 -3.26 -16.08
C THR A 497 0.32 -2.34 -15.19
N ASP A 498 0.61 -2.68 -13.92
CA ASP A 498 1.80 -2.09 -13.25
C ASP A 498 2.91 -2.18 -14.30
N THR A 499 3.39 -1.04 -14.78
CA THR A 499 4.34 -1.09 -15.90
C THR A 499 5.54 -1.89 -15.40
N SER A 500 6.21 -2.66 -16.28
CA SER A 500 7.35 -3.48 -15.89
C SER A 500 8.31 -2.74 -14.96
N GLU A 501 8.46 -1.43 -15.14
CA GLU A 501 9.22 -0.47 -14.37
C GLU A 501 8.89 -0.41 -12.87
N ILE A 502 7.62 -0.52 -12.45
CA ILE A 502 7.26 -0.58 -11.03
C ILE A 502 7.75 -1.88 -10.42
N VAL A 503 7.51 -3.01 -11.11
CA VAL A 503 7.98 -4.33 -10.69
C VAL A 503 9.51 -4.34 -10.66
N ASP A 504 10.14 -3.88 -11.74
CA ASP A 504 11.58 -3.81 -11.90
C ASP A 504 12.23 -2.99 -10.79
N PHE A 505 11.65 -1.85 -10.44
CA PHE A 505 12.17 -1.01 -9.37
C PHE A 505 12.01 -1.67 -8.00
N ARG A 506 10.88 -2.34 -7.74
CA ARG A 506 10.69 -3.10 -6.49
C ARG A 506 11.68 -4.25 -6.35
N GLU A 507 11.98 -4.98 -7.43
CA GLU A 507 13.00 -6.04 -7.37
C GLU A 507 14.39 -5.48 -7.02
N VAL A 508 14.75 -4.30 -7.54
CA VAL A 508 15.98 -3.60 -7.15
C VAL A 508 15.94 -3.16 -5.68
N ILE A 509 14.79 -2.68 -5.19
CA ILE A 509 14.59 -2.30 -3.79
C ILE A 509 14.76 -3.50 -2.86
N GLU A 510 14.20 -4.67 -3.19
CA GLU A 510 14.30 -5.89 -2.37
C GLU A 510 15.74 -6.39 -2.25
N ASP A 511 16.49 -6.40 -3.35
CA ASP A 511 17.93 -6.69 -3.31
C ASP A 511 18.67 -5.68 -2.42
N ILE A 512 18.40 -4.38 -2.57
CA ILE A 512 19.04 -3.33 -1.78
C ILE A 512 18.71 -3.44 -0.28
N LYS A 513 17.48 -3.84 0.10
CA LYS A 513 17.09 -4.09 1.50
C LYS A 513 17.95 -5.17 2.14
N ILE A 514 18.24 -6.25 1.43
CA ILE A 514 19.10 -7.34 1.90
C ILE A 514 20.55 -6.87 1.96
N ILE A 515 21.04 -6.23 0.89
CA ILE A 515 22.40 -5.72 0.77
C ILE A 515 22.68 -4.67 1.85
N ASN A 516 21.68 -3.88 2.27
CA ASN A 516 21.77 -2.86 3.31
C ASN A 516 22.97 -1.88 3.12
N PRO A 517 23.07 -1.18 1.98
CA PRO A 517 24.11 -0.16 1.77
C PRO A 517 23.92 1.03 2.71
N GLU A 518 24.97 1.82 2.92
CA GLU A 518 24.89 3.02 3.77
C GLU A 518 23.89 4.04 3.25
N PHE A 519 23.79 4.16 1.93
CA PHE A 519 22.81 4.97 1.21
C PHE A 519 22.79 4.59 -0.27
N VAL A 520 21.77 5.09 -0.96
CA VAL A 520 21.57 4.98 -2.41
C VAL A 520 21.71 6.37 -3.01
N LEU A 521 22.52 6.49 -4.07
CA LEU A 521 22.54 7.67 -4.94
C LEU A 521 21.69 7.36 -6.17
N MET A 522 20.69 8.19 -6.45
CA MET A 522 19.77 8.02 -7.57
C MET A 522 19.85 9.19 -8.54
N THR A 523 20.26 8.94 -9.78
CA THR A 523 20.57 10.00 -10.76
C THR A 523 19.43 10.32 -11.71
N GLY A 524 18.18 10.39 -11.24
CA GLY A 524 17.05 10.93 -11.99
C GLY A 524 16.44 10.00 -13.04
N ASP A 525 15.48 10.55 -13.77
CA ASP A 525 14.49 9.84 -14.57
C ASP A 525 13.73 8.85 -13.67
N LEU A 526 13.28 9.37 -12.51
CA LEU A 526 12.44 8.63 -11.58
C LEU A 526 11.13 8.27 -12.24
N ILE A 527 10.53 9.25 -12.94
CA ILE A 527 9.27 9.10 -13.66
C ILE A 527 9.47 9.32 -15.16
N ASN A 528 8.57 8.76 -15.97
CA ASN A 528 8.64 8.86 -17.42
C ASN A 528 8.10 10.20 -17.98
N GLU A 529 7.09 10.82 -17.36
CA GLU A 529 6.49 12.08 -17.86
C GLU A 529 6.06 13.01 -16.70
N GLY A 530 6.99 13.81 -16.18
CA GLY A 530 6.72 14.70 -15.03
C GLY A 530 5.76 15.84 -15.26
N GLU A 531 5.49 16.20 -16.51
CA GLU A 531 4.46 17.18 -16.85
C GLU A 531 3.03 16.69 -16.57
N LEU A 532 2.83 15.38 -16.40
CA LEU A 532 1.50 14.79 -16.24
C LEU A 532 1.02 14.70 -14.79
N GLU A 533 1.80 15.11 -13.80
CA GLU A 533 1.44 14.99 -12.37
C GLU A 533 0.01 15.48 -12.07
N ASP A 534 -0.29 16.72 -12.47
CA ASP A 534 -1.60 17.37 -12.26
C ASP A 534 -2.56 17.17 -13.46
N PHE A 535 -2.09 16.55 -14.56
CA PHE A 535 -2.93 16.26 -15.72
C PHE A 535 -3.70 14.95 -15.50
N LEU A 536 -5.02 14.97 -15.68
CA LEU A 536 -5.91 13.82 -15.45
C LEU A 536 -5.82 13.18 -14.05
N TYR A 537 -5.26 13.87 -13.05
CA TYR A 537 -5.02 13.34 -11.70
C TYR A 537 -4.07 12.12 -11.66
N GLY A 538 -3.02 12.10 -12.50
CA GLY A 538 -2.10 10.95 -12.64
C GLY A 538 -1.25 10.59 -11.42
N ARG A 539 -0.93 11.55 -10.53
CA ARG A 539 -0.24 11.31 -9.23
C ARG A 539 1.10 10.57 -9.34
N TYR A 540 1.85 10.76 -10.43
CA TYR A 540 3.11 10.06 -10.73
C TYR A 540 4.20 10.29 -9.68
N TYR A 541 4.38 11.53 -9.23
CA TYR A 541 5.34 11.87 -8.18
C TYR A 541 4.90 11.36 -6.80
N THR A 542 3.60 11.40 -6.49
CA THR A 542 3.07 10.73 -5.28
C THR A 542 3.43 9.23 -5.31
N ARG A 543 3.26 8.54 -6.44
CA ARG A 543 3.62 7.12 -6.60
C ARG A 543 5.14 6.94 -6.44
N GLY A 544 5.95 7.79 -7.07
CA GLY A 544 7.41 7.78 -6.94
C GLY A 544 7.86 7.94 -5.48
N GLN A 545 7.31 8.89 -4.73
CA GLN A 545 7.61 9.06 -3.30
C GLN A 545 7.22 7.84 -2.46
N ARG A 546 6.10 7.17 -2.77
CA ARG A 546 5.69 5.93 -2.09
C ARG A 546 6.70 4.82 -2.30
N LEU A 547 7.14 4.60 -3.54
CA LEU A 547 8.15 3.60 -3.88
C LEU A 547 9.50 3.94 -3.22
N LEU A 548 9.92 5.20 -3.22
CA LEU A 548 11.12 5.65 -2.51
C LEU A 548 11.03 5.42 -1.00
N ALA A 549 9.84 5.48 -0.40
CA ALA A 549 9.64 5.20 1.01
C ALA A 549 9.76 3.71 1.36
N GLU A 550 9.73 2.80 0.36
CA GLU A 550 9.95 1.36 0.58
C GLU A 550 11.43 1.04 0.89
N PHE A 551 12.38 1.93 0.56
CA PHE A 551 13.79 1.75 0.92
C PHE A 551 14.01 1.75 2.43
N GLN A 552 14.92 0.89 2.88
CA GLN A 552 15.41 0.85 4.27
C GLN A 552 16.78 1.56 4.46
N SER A 553 17.37 1.97 3.33
CA SER A 553 18.57 2.79 3.25
C SER A 553 18.19 4.22 2.83
N PRO A 554 18.92 5.25 3.26
CA PRO A 554 18.72 6.63 2.81
C PRO A 554 18.88 6.75 1.30
N VAL A 555 18.02 7.53 0.64
CA VAL A 555 18.09 7.77 -0.82
C VAL A 555 18.37 9.23 -1.11
N TYR A 556 19.44 9.50 -1.85
CA TYR A 556 19.79 10.82 -2.36
C TYR A 556 19.44 10.91 -3.85
N LEU A 557 18.47 11.75 -4.19
CA LEU A 557 17.93 11.86 -5.55
C LEU A 557 18.36 13.15 -6.24
N THR A 558 18.69 13.08 -7.53
CA THR A 558 18.72 14.24 -8.43
C THR A 558 17.66 14.09 -9.52
N ALA A 559 17.22 15.19 -10.12
CA ALA A 559 16.27 15.12 -11.22
C ALA A 559 16.92 14.70 -12.56
N GLY A 560 16.17 13.96 -13.37
CA GLY A 560 16.47 13.66 -14.77
C GLY A 560 15.66 14.50 -15.74
N ASN A 561 15.82 14.27 -17.04
CA ASN A 561 15.12 15.06 -18.05
C ASN A 561 13.65 14.70 -18.19
N HIS A 562 13.24 13.48 -17.87
CA HIS A 562 11.83 13.09 -17.84
C HIS A 562 11.12 13.62 -16.60
N ASP A 563 11.87 13.84 -15.53
CA ASP A 563 11.36 14.47 -14.32
C ASP A 563 11.07 15.98 -14.55
N VAL A 564 12.05 16.76 -15.03
CA VAL A 564 11.88 18.23 -15.14
C VAL A 564 11.51 18.72 -16.54
N GLY A 565 11.51 17.85 -17.55
CA GLY A 565 11.20 18.15 -18.95
C GLY A 565 9.75 17.88 -19.32
N GLY A 566 9.36 18.19 -20.57
CA GLY A 566 8.04 17.80 -21.09
C GLY A 566 7.96 17.79 -22.61
N TRP A 567 7.15 16.91 -23.17
CA TRP A 567 7.08 16.59 -24.62
C TRP A 567 6.14 17.49 -25.45
N ASP A 568 6.44 17.68 -26.74
CA ASP A 568 5.66 18.55 -27.65
C ASP A 568 4.17 18.22 -27.75
N ALA A 569 3.82 16.97 -27.48
CA ALA A 569 2.47 16.44 -27.60
C ALA A 569 1.71 16.38 -26.26
N THR A 570 2.36 16.61 -25.11
CA THR A 570 1.78 16.40 -23.78
C THR A 570 1.19 17.70 -23.21
N PRO A 571 -0.10 17.73 -22.83
CA PRO A 571 -0.71 18.81 -22.05
C PRO A 571 -0.39 18.66 -20.55
N PRO A 572 -0.24 19.77 -19.79
CA PRO A 572 -0.29 21.17 -20.23
C PRO A 572 1.00 21.61 -20.94
N SER A 573 0.86 22.41 -21.99
CA SER A 573 1.97 22.78 -22.90
C SER A 573 3.01 23.76 -22.33
N ALA A 574 3.16 23.91 -21.00
CA ALA A 574 4.03 24.91 -20.39
C ALA A 574 4.54 24.56 -18.98
N GLY A 575 5.77 24.06 -18.86
CA GLY A 575 6.68 24.30 -17.72
C GLY A 575 6.24 23.87 -16.30
N THR A 576 5.24 23.01 -16.17
CA THR A 576 4.75 22.52 -14.87
C THR A 576 5.67 21.45 -14.28
N ALA A 577 6.18 20.52 -15.10
CA ALA A 577 7.00 19.38 -14.68
C ALA A 577 8.09 19.69 -13.65
N ARG A 578 8.89 20.74 -13.89
CA ARG A 578 9.95 21.17 -12.95
C ARG A 578 9.42 21.77 -11.66
N ARG A 579 8.33 22.53 -11.74
CA ARG A 579 7.66 23.09 -10.55
C ARG A 579 7.04 21.97 -9.72
N ASP A 580 6.46 20.99 -10.40
CA ASP A 580 5.93 19.77 -9.80
C ASP A 580 7.09 18.97 -9.18
N TRP A 581 8.20 18.76 -9.88
CA TRP A 581 9.39 18.15 -9.29
C TRP A 581 9.78 18.81 -7.97
N TRP A 582 9.89 20.14 -7.92
CA TRP A 582 10.24 20.83 -6.67
C TRP A 582 9.14 20.80 -5.63
N ARG A 583 7.90 20.70 -6.07
CA ARG A 583 6.74 20.46 -5.23
C ARG A 583 6.78 19.06 -4.62
N PHE A 584 7.54 18.07 -5.10
CA PHE A 584 7.55 16.71 -4.51
C PHE A 584 8.91 16.27 -3.98
N PHE A 585 9.99 16.87 -4.48
CA PHE A 585 11.35 16.50 -4.12
C PHE A 585 12.20 17.73 -3.82
N GLY A 586 11.64 18.94 -3.92
CA GLY A 586 12.35 20.21 -3.83
C GLY A 586 12.02 21.02 -2.58
N TRP A 587 12.29 22.32 -2.71
CA TRP A 587 12.00 23.31 -1.68
C TRP A 587 10.88 24.24 -2.11
N SER A 588 10.09 24.71 -1.15
CA SER A 588 8.91 25.54 -1.40
C SER A 588 9.20 26.77 -2.25
N ARG A 589 10.32 27.43 -1.96
CA ARG A 589 10.79 28.61 -2.69
C ARG A 589 11.13 28.37 -4.16
N LEU A 590 11.42 27.13 -4.57
CA LEU A 590 11.73 26.83 -5.97
C LEU A 590 10.44 26.80 -6.80
N ASN A 591 9.31 26.38 -6.21
CA ASN A 591 8.01 26.39 -6.87
C ASN A 591 7.45 27.80 -7.15
N ASP A 592 7.73 28.79 -6.29
CA ASP A 592 7.37 30.21 -6.47
C ASP A 592 8.51 31.16 -6.00
N PRO A 593 9.56 31.35 -6.82
CA PRO A 593 10.76 32.05 -6.42
C PRO A 593 10.54 33.55 -6.21
N PRO A 594 11.12 34.16 -5.16
CA PRO A 594 11.06 35.61 -4.96
C PRO A 594 11.59 36.37 -6.18
N PRO A 595 10.97 37.51 -6.56
CA PRO A 595 11.44 38.29 -7.71
C PRO A 595 12.93 38.68 -7.59
N GLY A 596 13.77 38.18 -8.50
CA GLY A 596 15.21 38.44 -8.52
C GLY A 596 16.08 37.44 -7.76
N ALA A 597 15.52 36.30 -7.31
CA ALA A 597 16.28 35.21 -6.71
C ALA A 597 17.32 34.64 -7.71
N PRO A 598 18.62 34.57 -7.36
CA PRO A 598 19.67 34.18 -8.31
C PRO A 598 19.79 32.68 -8.62
N TRP A 599 19.07 31.79 -7.91
CA TRP A 599 19.29 30.35 -8.00
C TRP A 599 17.98 29.57 -8.00
N TYR A 600 17.73 28.87 -9.09
CA TYR A 600 16.50 28.12 -9.33
C TYR A 600 16.69 26.60 -9.27
N THR A 601 17.82 26.08 -8.75
CA THR A 601 18.18 24.65 -8.88
C THR A 601 18.23 23.95 -7.52
N GLN A 602 17.91 22.67 -7.45
CA GLN A 602 18.15 21.87 -6.23
C GLN A 602 19.54 21.23 -6.24
N ASN A 603 20.57 22.03 -5.92
CA ASN A 603 21.90 21.46 -5.64
C ASN A 603 22.07 21.21 -4.13
N TYR A 604 22.73 20.12 -3.78
CA TYR A 604 23.07 19.81 -2.41
C TYR A 604 24.35 18.98 -2.32
N SER A 605 24.95 19.00 -1.15
CA SER A 605 26.11 18.18 -0.82
C SER A 605 26.01 17.67 0.61
N PHE A 606 26.72 16.59 0.90
CA PHE A 606 26.82 16.01 2.24
C PHE A 606 28.15 15.27 2.38
N ASP A 607 28.61 15.13 3.62
CA ASP A 607 29.79 14.33 3.95
C ASP A 607 29.36 13.00 4.57
N TYR A 608 30.03 11.91 4.18
CA TYR A 608 29.96 10.65 4.91
C TYR A 608 31.38 10.10 5.09
N GLY A 609 31.80 9.96 6.35
CA GLY A 609 33.15 9.55 6.68
C GLY A 609 34.19 10.49 6.02
N PRO A 610 35.16 9.96 5.24
CA PRO A 610 36.18 10.77 4.59
C PRO A 610 35.79 11.30 3.19
N VAL A 611 34.57 11.05 2.70
CA VAL A 611 34.16 11.35 1.32
C VAL A 611 33.08 12.42 1.30
N HIS A 612 33.21 13.36 0.36
CA HIS A 612 32.23 14.39 0.08
C HIS A 612 31.37 14.02 -1.14
N TYR A 613 30.05 14.16 -1.03
CA TYR A 613 29.08 13.77 -2.04
C TYR A 613 28.28 14.98 -2.51
N ILE A 614 28.12 15.12 -3.82
CA ILE A 614 27.55 16.32 -4.45
C ILE A 614 26.46 15.89 -5.43
N GLY A 615 25.22 16.25 -5.14
CA GLY A 615 24.06 16.05 -6.01
C GLY A 615 23.75 17.33 -6.79
N MET A 616 23.74 17.26 -8.11
CA MET A 616 23.41 18.39 -8.97
C MET A 616 22.23 18.09 -9.90
N GLU A 617 21.26 19.00 -9.89
CA GLU A 617 20.20 19.04 -10.88
C GLU A 617 20.79 19.48 -12.23
N ALA A 618 20.91 18.56 -13.19
CA ALA A 618 21.22 18.91 -14.57
C ALA A 618 20.01 19.63 -15.22
N TYR A 619 20.16 20.19 -16.43
CA TYR A 619 19.11 20.82 -17.28
C TYR A 619 18.87 22.33 -17.08
N ASP A 620 19.49 23.16 -17.92
CA ASP A 620 19.21 24.61 -17.99
C ASP A 620 18.04 24.90 -18.95
N ASN A 621 16.79 24.83 -18.45
CA ASN A 621 15.57 25.15 -19.21
C ASN A 621 14.61 26.02 -18.36
N TYR A 622 15.15 27.10 -17.81
CA TYR A 622 14.45 28.07 -16.97
C TYR A 622 13.79 29.15 -17.85
N ASP A 623 12.51 29.05 -18.22
CA ASP A 623 11.70 30.23 -18.60
C ASP A 623 11.57 30.64 -20.10
N MET A 624 11.47 29.73 -21.09
CA MET A 624 10.62 29.86 -22.31
C MET A 624 11.15 29.04 -23.51
N TRP A 625 10.39 28.00 -23.84
CA TRP A 625 10.22 27.33 -25.15
C TRP A 625 11.38 26.53 -25.76
N ARG A 626 10.96 25.37 -26.31
CA ARG A 626 11.70 24.38 -27.08
C ARG A 626 12.37 24.94 -28.34
N SER A 627 13.53 24.38 -28.67
CA SER A 627 13.86 24.07 -30.07
C SER A 627 14.74 22.82 -30.23
N GLY A 628 15.35 22.36 -29.14
CA GLY A 628 15.91 21.03 -28.92
C GLY A 628 15.82 20.75 -27.42
N ILE A 629 15.40 19.56 -27.02
CA ILE A 629 15.12 19.17 -25.62
C ILE A 629 16.31 19.45 -24.69
N TYR A 630 17.51 19.49 -25.26
CA TYR A 630 18.77 19.75 -24.60
C TYR A 630 19.24 21.16 -25.00
N GLY A 631 19.22 22.12 -24.07
CA GLY A 631 19.79 23.44 -24.29
C GLY A 631 21.27 23.39 -24.69
N ALA A 632 21.90 24.55 -24.93
CA ALA A 632 23.33 24.59 -25.24
C ALA A 632 24.24 24.26 -24.02
N THR A 633 23.65 24.14 -22.83
CA THR A 633 24.31 23.89 -21.53
C THR A 633 23.44 22.98 -20.65
N SER A 634 24.08 22.09 -19.89
CA SER A 634 23.46 21.30 -18.81
C SER A 634 23.40 22.04 -17.48
N PHE A 635 24.35 22.94 -17.21
CA PHE A 635 24.44 23.66 -15.92
C PHE A 635 24.56 25.16 -16.13
N THR A 636 23.88 25.93 -15.27
CA THR A 636 24.00 27.40 -15.29
C THR A 636 25.39 27.83 -14.79
N THR A 637 25.81 29.05 -15.12
CA THR A 637 27.04 29.63 -14.53
C THR A 637 26.98 29.71 -13.01
N GLY A 638 25.78 29.91 -12.44
CA GLY A 638 25.57 29.93 -11.00
C GLY A 638 25.79 28.57 -10.34
N GLN A 639 25.31 27.48 -10.96
CA GLN A 639 25.55 26.12 -10.47
C GLN A 639 27.03 25.74 -10.53
N LEU A 640 27.73 26.11 -11.60
CA LEU A 640 29.17 25.84 -11.72
C LEU A 640 29.99 26.66 -10.71
N GLN A 641 29.58 27.89 -10.40
CA GLN A 641 30.20 28.66 -9.32
C GLN A 641 29.93 28.03 -7.96
N TRP A 642 28.68 27.62 -7.70
CA TRP A 642 28.31 26.92 -6.46
C TRP A 642 29.13 25.64 -6.28
N LEU A 643 29.27 24.82 -7.33
CA LEU A 643 30.11 23.62 -7.31
C LEU A 643 31.57 23.96 -6.98
N SER A 644 32.12 25.04 -7.55
CA SER A 644 33.49 25.47 -7.24
C SER A 644 33.65 25.92 -5.78
N ASP A 645 32.63 26.55 -5.21
CA ASP A 645 32.65 27.03 -3.83
C ASP A 645 32.54 25.84 -2.86
N ASP A 646 31.61 24.92 -3.12
CA ASP A 646 31.39 23.67 -2.38
C ASP A 646 32.65 22.77 -2.39
N LEU A 647 33.28 22.57 -3.54
CA LEU A 647 34.56 21.85 -3.64
C LEU A 647 35.69 22.51 -2.85
N THR A 648 35.65 23.84 -2.72
CA THR A 648 36.64 24.58 -1.91
C THR A 648 36.42 24.33 -0.42
N GLU A 649 35.17 24.23 0.03
CA GLU A 649 34.82 23.86 1.40
C GLU A 649 35.18 22.40 1.69
N ALA A 650 34.94 21.50 0.73
CA ALA A 650 35.32 20.09 0.77
C ALA A 650 36.80 19.81 0.43
N ALA A 651 37.68 20.82 0.49
CA ALA A 651 39.10 20.66 0.18
C ALA A 651 39.81 19.63 1.09
N GLY A 652 39.26 19.40 2.29
CA GLY A 652 39.77 18.45 3.28
C GLY A 652 39.36 16.97 3.08
N SER A 653 38.38 16.69 2.22
CA SER A 653 37.87 15.34 2.00
C SER A 653 38.87 14.49 1.21
N SER A 654 38.90 13.18 1.48
CA SER A 654 39.82 12.24 0.82
C SER A 654 39.42 11.93 -0.61
N ALA A 655 38.13 12.02 -0.92
CA ALA A 655 37.58 11.94 -2.26
C ALA A 655 36.29 12.79 -2.36
N ARG A 656 35.93 13.19 -3.59
CA ARG A 656 34.65 13.78 -3.95
C ARG A 656 33.93 12.92 -4.98
N VAL A 657 32.65 12.70 -4.75
CA VAL A 657 31.73 12.01 -5.66
C VAL A 657 30.68 13.00 -6.12
N LEU A 658 30.62 13.24 -7.42
CA LEU A 658 29.61 14.07 -8.04
C LEU A 658 28.58 13.16 -8.74
N PHE A 659 27.30 13.42 -8.54
CA PHE A 659 26.23 12.68 -9.22
C PHE A 659 25.17 13.63 -9.79
N TYR A 660 24.77 13.34 -11.03
CA TYR A 660 23.82 14.13 -11.84
C TYR A 660 23.27 13.23 -12.95
N HIS A 661 22.16 13.61 -13.59
CA HIS A 661 21.58 12.76 -14.63
C HIS A 661 22.41 12.72 -15.93
N TYR A 662 22.70 13.88 -16.57
CA TYR A 662 23.59 13.95 -17.75
C TYR A 662 24.15 15.35 -18.08
N ASP A 663 25.40 15.41 -18.61
CA ASP A 663 26.06 16.64 -19.08
C ASP A 663 26.17 16.71 -20.62
N PHE A 664 25.14 17.24 -21.29
CA PHE A 664 25.07 17.34 -22.75
C PHE A 664 26.13 18.26 -23.36
N ALA A 665 26.65 19.20 -22.57
CA ALA A 665 27.58 20.21 -23.05
C ALA A 665 29.03 19.92 -22.66
N ASN A 666 29.28 18.81 -21.95
CA ASN A 666 30.60 18.45 -21.41
C ASN A 666 31.22 19.61 -20.62
N GLN A 667 30.41 20.29 -19.81
CA GLN A 667 30.81 21.42 -18.97
C GLN A 667 31.66 20.98 -17.78
N ILE A 668 31.46 19.78 -17.27
CA ILE A 668 32.15 19.23 -16.10
C ILE A 668 33.38 18.44 -16.56
N GLN A 669 34.54 18.84 -16.05
CA GLN A 669 35.81 18.13 -16.28
C GLN A 669 36.36 17.66 -14.93
N LEU A 670 36.00 16.44 -14.53
CA LEU A 670 36.25 15.89 -13.18
C LEU A 670 37.68 16.09 -12.69
N GLY A 671 38.67 15.69 -13.50
CA GLY A 671 40.08 15.79 -13.12
C GLY A 671 40.59 17.23 -12.93
N SER A 672 39.99 18.22 -13.60
CA SER A 672 40.33 19.63 -13.41
C SER A 672 39.72 20.22 -12.14
N LEU A 673 38.60 19.65 -11.69
CA LEU A 673 37.87 20.03 -10.48
C LEU A 673 38.35 19.26 -9.24
N GLY A 674 39.23 18.27 -9.41
CA GLY A 674 39.68 17.41 -8.31
C GLY A 674 38.58 16.51 -7.77
N ILE A 675 37.68 16.06 -8.66
CA ILE A 675 36.62 15.11 -8.37
C ILE A 675 37.08 13.71 -8.81
N GLU A 676 37.05 12.75 -7.89
CA GLU A 676 37.52 11.38 -8.11
C GLU A 676 36.49 10.51 -8.83
N MET A 677 35.20 10.80 -8.71
CA MET A 677 34.12 10.03 -9.33
C MET A 677 32.94 10.90 -9.76
N GLY A 678 32.50 10.75 -11.01
CA GLY A 678 31.22 11.20 -11.56
C GLY A 678 30.31 10.01 -11.81
N LEU A 679 29.08 10.05 -11.32
CA LEU A 679 28.05 9.03 -11.53
C LEU A 679 26.85 9.66 -12.25
N TRP A 680 26.40 9.04 -13.34
CA TRP A 680 25.32 9.58 -14.17
C TRP A 680 24.52 8.48 -14.89
N GLY A 681 23.43 8.84 -15.56
CA GLY A 681 22.45 7.92 -16.16
C GLY A 681 22.13 8.22 -17.62
N HIS A 682 20.85 8.35 -17.96
CA HIS A 682 20.30 8.90 -19.21
C HIS A 682 20.45 8.03 -20.47
N ILE A 683 21.54 7.27 -20.61
CA ILE A 683 21.85 6.54 -21.84
C ILE A 683 21.42 5.06 -21.82
N HIS A 684 20.82 4.60 -20.72
CA HIS A 684 20.28 3.25 -20.52
C HIS A 684 21.31 2.15 -20.84
N ARG A 685 22.56 2.34 -20.40
CA ARG A 685 23.66 1.36 -20.49
C ARG A 685 24.86 1.80 -19.67
N ASP A 686 25.71 0.85 -19.35
CA ASP A 686 27.02 1.14 -18.80
C ASP A 686 27.91 1.91 -19.79
N ASP A 687 28.58 2.96 -19.30
CA ASP A 687 29.65 3.67 -20.00
C ASP A 687 30.75 4.10 -19.02
N GLY A 688 31.96 4.31 -19.54
CA GLY A 688 33.16 4.62 -18.76
C GLY A 688 34.03 3.41 -18.39
N ASP A 689 35.16 3.67 -17.72
CA ASP A 689 36.15 2.64 -17.35
C ASP A 689 36.32 2.57 -15.82
N ILE A 690 35.80 1.51 -15.21
CA ILE A 690 35.90 1.27 -13.76
C ILE A 690 37.33 1.04 -13.25
N GLY A 691 38.32 0.92 -14.15
CA GLY A 691 39.74 0.77 -13.84
C GLY A 691 40.56 2.05 -13.92
N VAL A 692 39.98 3.18 -14.34
CA VAL A 692 40.70 4.43 -14.63
C VAL A 692 40.08 5.61 -13.88
N GLN A 693 40.87 6.27 -13.03
CA GLN A 693 40.45 7.49 -12.33
C GLN A 693 40.80 8.78 -13.12
N PRO A 694 40.01 9.87 -12.99
CA PRO A 694 38.74 9.92 -12.26
C PRO A 694 37.70 9.03 -12.93
N TYR A 695 36.88 8.35 -12.14
CA TYR A 695 35.85 7.47 -12.66
C TYR A 695 34.72 8.34 -13.22
N ASP A 696 34.43 8.22 -14.51
CA ASP A 696 33.32 8.93 -15.15
C ASP A 696 32.37 7.86 -15.70
N LEU A 697 31.30 7.58 -14.97
CA LEU A 697 30.61 6.31 -15.04
C LEU A 697 29.10 6.48 -15.21
N SER A 698 28.58 5.89 -16.29
CA SER A 698 27.15 5.61 -16.44
C SER A 698 26.82 4.22 -15.92
N THR A 699 25.65 4.09 -15.28
CA THR A 699 25.07 2.82 -14.83
C THR A 699 23.88 2.47 -15.72
N ASN A 700 23.73 1.19 -16.06
CA ASN A 700 22.56 0.68 -16.80
C ASN A 700 21.24 0.97 -16.05
N ASN A 701 20.13 1.06 -16.79
CA ASN A 701 18.83 1.48 -16.26
C ASN A 701 18.13 0.41 -15.41
N VAL A 702 17.16 0.86 -14.61
CA VAL A 702 16.27 -0.05 -13.87
C VAL A 702 15.13 -0.56 -14.74
N CYS A 703 14.55 0.30 -15.58
CA CYS A 703 13.38 -0.01 -16.42
C CYS A 703 13.63 -1.12 -17.47
N ASP A 704 12.62 -1.40 -18.28
CA ASP A 704 12.71 -2.31 -19.44
C ASP A 704 13.14 -3.75 -19.10
N GLY A 705 12.92 -4.19 -17.85
CA GLY A 705 13.35 -5.49 -17.34
C GLY A 705 14.84 -5.60 -16.98
N GLU A 706 15.62 -4.53 -17.12
CA GLU A 706 17.08 -4.55 -16.87
C GLU A 706 17.41 -4.63 -15.38
N ARG A 707 16.62 -3.97 -14.52
CA ARG A 707 16.71 -4.03 -13.04
C ARG A 707 18.12 -3.80 -12.51
N SER A 708 18.84 -2.88 -13.16
CA SER A 708 20.26 -2.72 -12.93
C SER A 708 20.56 -1.75 -11.81
N PHE A 709 21.63 -2.05 -11.06
CA PHE A 709 22.21 -1.14 -10.07
C PHE A 709 23.71 -1.40 -9.94
N ARG A 710 24.46 -0.40 -9.45
CA ARG A 710 25.91 -0.48 -9.31
C ARG A 710 26.36 -0.30 -7.87
N LEU A 711 27.24 -1.18 -7.41
CA LEU A 711 27.86 -1.10 -6.09
C LEU A 711 29.17 -0.29 -6.15
N ILE A 712 29.37 0.63 -5.22
CA ILE A 712 30.64 1.33 -5.03
C ILE A 712 31.13 1.06 -3.61
N ARG A 713 32.29 0.42 -3.49
CA ARG A 713 32.96 0.24 -2.20
C ARG A 713 33.85 1.44 -1.90
N VAL A 714 33.83 1.86 -0.65
CA VAL A 714 34.72 2.88 -0.08
C VAL A 714 35.56 2.21 0.99
N SER A 715 36.87 2.37 0.92
CA SER A 715 37.78 1.92 1.97
C SER A 715 38.78 3.01 2.29
N GLN A 716 38.67 3.59 3.48
CA GLN A 716 39.52 4.71 3.94
C GLN A 716 39.56 5.88 2.94
N GLY A 717 38.40 6.20 2.35
CA GLY A 717 38.25 7.25 1.34
C GLY A 717 38.66 6.86 -0.09
N VAL A 718 39.11 5.63 -0.32
CA VAL A 718 39.41 5.11 -1.67
C VAL A 718 38.16 4.50 -2.29
N LEU A 719 37.76 5.01 -3.46
CA LEU A 719 36.59 4.56 -4.21
C LEU A 719 36.93 3.37 -5.13
N SER A 720 36.10 2.33 -5.09
CA SER A 720 36.21 1.12 -5.91
C SER A 720 34.84 0.75 -6.50
N PRO A 721 34.48 1.27 -7.69
CA PRO A 721 33.25 0.89 -8.37
C PRO A 721 33.31 -0.58 -8.83
N ARG A 722 32.15 -1.23 -8.86
CA ARG A 722 31.97 -2.59 -9.38
C ARG A 722 31.25 -2.57 -10.73
N PRO A 723 31.34 -3.65 -11.53
CA PRO A 723 30.43 -3.83 -12.64
C PRO A 723 28.97 -3.75 -12.17
N THR A 724 28.11 -3.24 -13.04
CA THR A 724 26.66 -3.23 -12.81
C THR A 724 26.13 -4.65 -12.68
N ILE A 725 25.16 -4.84 -11.79
CA ILE A 725 24.47 -6.11 -11.56
C ILE A 725 22.95 -5.90 -11.71
N SER A 726 22.21 -6.97 -12.03
CA SER A 726 20.77 -6.94 -12.27
C SER A 726 20.05 -7.85 -11.29
N ALA A 727 18.93 -7.38 -10.71
CA ALA A 727 18.06 -8.18 -9.82
C ALA A 727 17.51 -9.46 -10.48
N GLY A 728 17.67 -9.59 -11.81
CA GLY A 728 17.28 -10.76 -12.60
C GLY A 728 15.83 -10.68 -13.05
N ASN A 729 15.46 -11.52 -14.02
CA ASN A 729 14.17 -11.44 -14.73
C ASN A 729 12.93 -11.64 -13.84
N PHE A 730 13.08 -12.19 -12.64
CA PHE A 730 11.99 -12.39 -11.66
C PHE A 730 12.40 -12.14 -10.20
N GLY A 731 13.41 -11.30 -9.92
CA GLY A 731 13.76 -11.00 -8.52
C GLY A 731 14.46 -12.14 -7.78
N GLU A 732 15.18 -12.98 -8.51
CA GLU A 732 15.67 -14.29 -8.03
C GLU A 732 17.18 -14.32 -7.80
N SER A 733 17.86 -13.19 -8.00
CA SER A 733 19.32 -13.12 -7.95
C SER A 733 19.87 -13.06 -6.51
N LEU A 734 19.14 -12.45 -5.59
CA LEU A 734 19.43 -12.48 -4.15
C LEU A 734 18.12 -12.67 -3.37
N THR A 735 17.95 -13.82 -2.74
CA THR A 735 16.70 -14.14 -2.03
C THR A 735 16.95 -14.54 -0.59
N VAL A 736 15.99 -14.24 0.27
CA VAL A 736 15.95 -14.69 1.68
C VAL A 736 14.58 -15.31 1.95
N GLN A 737 14.57 -16.59 2.34
CA GLN A 737 13.36 -17.29 2.75
C GLN A 737 13.45 -17.67 4.22
N TYR A 738 12.41 -17.35 4.99
CA TYR A 738 12.37 -17.65 6.41
C TYR A 738 11.56 -18.91 6.69
N GLN A 739 12.08 -19.80 7.54
CA GLN A 739 11.42 -21.01 7.99
C GLN A 739 11.60 -21.22 9.50
N PRO A 740 10.52 -21.36 10.29
CA PRO A 740 9.12 -21.06 9.95
C PRO A 740 8.91 -19.57 9.61
N ALA A 741 7.67 -19.16 9.33
CA ALA A 741 7.34 -17.79 8.93
C ALA A 741 7.93 -16.74 9.91
N ASN A 742 8.46 -15.65 9.34
CA ASN A 742 9.08 -14.55 10.07
C ASN A 742 8.02 -13.54 10.54
N ASP A 743 7.14 -13.99 11.43
CA ASP A 743 5.90 -13.27 11.82
C ASP A 743 5.81 -12.98 13.33
N GLY A 744 6.89 -13.26 14.08
CA GLY A 744 6.92 -13.06 15.52
C GLY A 744 6.21 -14.13 16.35
N THR A 745 5.78 -15.24 15.75
CA THR A 745 5.09 -16.34 16.48
C THR A 745 6.04 -17.47 16.91
N HIS A 746 7.28 -17.48 16.42
CA HIS A 746 8.26 -18.56 16.64
C HIS A 746 9.49 -18.08 17.40
N ASN A 747 9.98 -18.89 18.35
CA ASN A 747 11.20 -18.59 19.12
C ASN A 747 12.49 -18.99 18.39
N GLU A 748 12.39 -19.67 17.27
CA GLU A 748 13.52 -20.04 16.41
C GLU A 748 13.08 -19.88 14.96
N VAL A 749 13.87 -19.12 14.19
CA VAL A 749 13.63 -18.86 12.76
C VAL A 749 14.95 -19.02 12.02
N VAL A 750 14.92 -19.69 10.87
CA VAL A 750 16.05 -19.86 9.96
C VAL A 750 15.80 -19.03 8.71
N ALA A 751 16.74 -18.16 8.36
CA ALA A 751 16.79 -17.47 7.07
C ALA A 751 17.70 -18.27 6.11
N GLU A 752 17.14 -18.75 5.01
CA GLU A 752 17.83 -19.38 3.90
C GLU A 752 18.13 -18.32 2.84
N ILE A 753 19.42 -18.05 2.60
CA ILE A 753 19.89 -16.99 1.72
C ILE A 753 20.49 -17.62 0.47
N THR A 754 20.01 -17.21 -0.69
CA THR A 754 20.61 -17.58 -1.98
C THR A 754 21.17 -16.35 -2.64
N ASN A 755 22.48 -16.35 -2.94
CA ASN A 755 23.14 -15.30 -3.71
C ASN A 755 23.65 -15.90 -5.02
N ASN A 756 23.00 -15.55 -6.13
CA ASN A 756 23.38 -15.94 -7.48
C ASN A 756 24.35 -14.95 -8.14
N TYR A 757 24.69 -13.85 -7.48
CA TYR A 757 25.68 -12.91 -7.96
C TYR A 757 27.09 -13.45 -7.83
N SER A 758 27.95 -13.02 -8.75
CA SER A 758 29.41 -13.16 -8.60
C SER A 758 30.04 -12.19 -7.61
N GLU A 759 29.22 -11.31 -7.04
CA GLU A 759 29.61 -10.29 -6.07
C GLU A 759 29.33 -10.76 -4.64
N GLN A 760 30.19 -10.35 -3.71
CA GLN A 760 30.00 -10.54 -2.27
C GLN A 760 29.27 -9.32 -1.69
N PHE A 761 28.44 -9.52 -0.67
CA PHE A 761 27.84 -8.42 0.10
C PHE A 761 28.28 -8.51 1.57
N GLU A 762 29.24 -7.67 1.95
CA GLU A 762 29.78 -7.61 3.31
C GLU A 762 28.82 -6.89 4.26
N HIS A 763 28.56 -7.46 5.45
CA HIS A 763 27.69 -6.82 6.44
C HIS A 763 26.25 -6.51 5.96
N ALA A 764 25.75 -7.30 5.00
CA ALA A 764 24.33 -7.36 4.68
C ALA A 764 23.50 -7.60 5.94
N GLN A 765 22.25 -7.13 5.98
CA GLN A 765 21.46 -7.13 7.20
C GLN A 765 20.12 -7.84 7.01
N LEU A 766 19.88 -8.85 7.85
CA LEU A 766 18.61 -9.56 7.93
C LEU A 766 17.80 -9.06 9.11
N ARG A 767 16.47 -9.10 8.96
CA ARG A 767 15.51 -8.70 10.00
C ARG A 767 14.69 -9.91 10.40
N PHE A 768 14.88 -10.39 11.64
CA PHE A 768 14.09 -11.47 12.21
C PHE A 768 12.99 -10.87 13.11
N ILE A 769 11.73 -11.11 12.78
CA ILE A 769 10.57 -10.74 13.59
C ILE A 769 10.29 -11.90 14.54
N MET A 770 10.54 -11.68 15.82
CA MET A 770 10.48 -12.72 16.86
C MET A 770 9.53 -12.26 17.99
N PRO A 771 9.01 -13.20 18.81
CA PRO A 771 8.33 -12.84 20.04
C PRO A 771 9.18 -11.90 20.90
N ASN A 772 8.52 -11.05 21.68
CA ASN A 772 9.21 -10.24 22.67
C ASN A 772 10.04 -11.14 23.62
N GLY A 773 11.36 -10.99 23.54
CA GLY A 773 12.34 -11.92 24.10
C GLY A 773 13.47 -11.20 24.87
N PRO A 774 14.37 -11.95 25.52
CA PRO A 774 15.53 -11.34 26.16
C PRO A 774 16.43 -10.66 25.10
N ALA A 775 17.13 -9.59 25.49
CA ALA A 775 18.09 -8.90 24.61
C ALA A 775 19.27 -9.80 24.13
N GLN A 776 19.32 -11.06 24.56
CA GLN A 776 20.32 -12.04 24.16
C GLN A 776 19.62 -13.17 23.37
N ALA A 777 19.75 -13.11 22.05
CA ALA A 777 19.43 -14.21 21.14
C ALA A 777 20.70 -14.97 20.75
N GLU A 778 20.58 -16.27 20.52
CA GLU A 778 21.63 -17.06 19.89
C GLU A 778 21.50 -16.92 18.37
N VAL A 779 22.60 -16.54 17.70
CA VAL A 779 22.64 -16.42 16.25
C VAL A 779 23.72 -17.34 15.71
N ILE A 780 23.37 -18.21 14.77
CA ILE A 780 24.29 -19.09 14.04
C ILE A 780 24.34 -18.61 12.59
N GLY A 781 25.54 -18.43 12.04
CA GLY A 781 25.73 -17.99 10.65
C GLY A 781 25.71 -16.47 10.44
N GLY A 782 25.47 -15.68 11.49
CA GLY A 782 25.49 -14.22 11.45
C GLY A 782 25.89 -13.61 12.80
N VAL A 783 25.80 -12.29 12.91
CA VAL A 783 26.11 -11.53 14.13
C VAL A 783 24.93 -10.63 14.49
N LEU A 784 24.35 -10.82 15.67
CA LEU A 784 23.31 -9.92 16.18
C LEU A 784 23.86 -8.49 16.31
N PHE A 785 23.25 -7.56 15.58
CA PHE A 785 23.63 -6.15 15.55
C PHE A 785 22.85 -5.33 16.58
N GLN A 786 21.52 -5.44 16.57
CA GLN A 786 20.65 -4.77 17.54
C GLN A 786 19.30 -5.51 17.68
N VAL A 787 18.52 -5.10 18.68
CA VAL A 787 17.15 -5.55 18.90
C VAL A 787 16.27 -4.31 19.06
N ASP A 788 15.16 -4.29 18.34
CA ASP A 788 14.13 -3.25 18.37
C ASP A 788 12.82 -3.84 18.94
N PRO A 789 12.56 -3.67 20.25
CA PRO A 789 11.34 -4.15 20.87
C PRO A 789 10.15 -3.28 20.47
N GLN A 790 9.12 -3.90 19.92
CA GLN A 790 7.83 -3.30 19.59
C GLN A 790 6.73 -3.90 20.51
N ASP A 791 5.48 -3.47 20.36
CA ASP A 791 4.42 -3.79 21.33
C ASP A 791 4.19 -5.31 21.53
N SER A 792 4.03 -6.06 20.44
CA SER A 792 3.74 -7.50 20.46
C SER A 792 4.93 -8.38 20.05
N VAL A 793 5.88 -7.83 19.30
CA VAL A 793 7.04 -8.51 18.70
C VAL A 793 8.31 -7.70 18.89
N ALA A 794 9.47 -8.27 18.59
CA ALA A 794 10.74 -7.55 18.51
C ALA A 794 11.45 -7.89 17.19
N VAL A 795 12.06 -6.88 16.57
CA VAL A 795 12.87 -7.04 15.35
C VAL A 795 14.33 -7.20 15.75
N TYR A 796 14.93 -8.33 15.40
CA TYR A 796 16.34 -8.63 15.62
C TYR A 796 17.09 -8.43 14.31
N TYR A 797 18.02 -7.48 14.31
CA TYR A 797 18.85 -7.17 13.14
C TYR A 797 20.12 -8.01 13.21
N VAL A 798 20.36 -8.81 12.17
CA VAL A 798 21.50 -9.73 12.11
C VAL A 798 22.35 -9.39 10.90
N ASN A 799 23.61 -9.04 11.14
CA ASN A 799 24.57 -8.80 10.08
C ASN A 799 25.15 -10.14 9.60
N VAL A 800 25.30 -10.28 8.28
CA VAL A 800 25.83 -11.48 7.62
C VAL A 800 26.71 -11.08 6.44
N ASP A 801 27.82 -11.78 6.23
CA ASP A 801 28.60 -11.64 5.00
C ASP A 801 28.04 -12.63 3.96
N ILE A 802 27.43 -12.11 2.89
CA ILE A 802 26.80 -12.93 1.86
C ILE A 802 27.83 -13.25 0.77
N MET A 803 28.26 -14.51 0.70
CA MET A 803 29.30 -14.96 -0.23
C MET A 803 28.76 -15.06 -1.67
N PRO A 804 29.60 -14.85 -2.71
CA PRO A 804 29.18 -14.94 -4.11
C PRO A 804 28.82 -16.38 -4.50
N ASN A 805 27.82 -16.54 -5.38
CA ASN A 805 27.35 -17.83 -5.90
C ASN A 805 27.15 -18.87 -4.79
N SER A 806 26.42 -18.51 -3.74
CA SER A 806 26.33 -19.29 -2.51
C SER A 806 24.91 -19.48 -2.02
N PHE A 807 24.73 -20.55 -1.26
CA PHE A 807 23.58 -20.76 -0.39
C PHE A 807 24.09 -20.76 1.05
N GLN A 808 23.49 -19.94 1.91
CA GLN A 808 23.85 -19.80 3.32
C GLN A 808 22.60 -19.83 4.19
N THR A 809 22.76 -20.21 5.45
CA THR A 809 21.67 -20.18 6.43
C THR A 809 22.07 -19.37 7.64
N VAL A 810 21.18 -18.52 8.12
CA VAL A 810 21.31 -17.80 9.38
C VAL A 810 20.17 -18.23 10.30
N THR A 811 20.49 -18.77 11.47
CA THR A 811 19.49 -19.17 12.46
C THR A 811 19.51 -18.20 13.62
N LEU A 812 18.34 -17.71 14.01
CA LEU A 812 18.16 -16.96 15.24
C LEU A 812 17.25 -17.74 16.19
N SER A 813 17.74 -18.00 17.40
CA SER A 813 17.03 -18.71 18.45
C SER A 813 16.98 -17.88 19.73
N LEU A 814 15.78 -17.68 20.26
CA LEU A 814 15.58 -17.10 21.58
C LEU A 814 15.84 -18.18 22.62
N SER A 815 16.97 -18.06 23.32
CA SER A 815 17.26 -18.96 24.42
C SER A 815 16.18 -18.81 25.51
N SER A 816 15.54 -19.93 25.88
CA SER A 816 14.95 -20.00 27.21
C SER A 816 16.11 -20.00 28.20
N SER A 817 16.42 -18.83 28.76
CA SER A 817 17.39 -18.77 29.86
C SER A 817 16.98 -19.81 30.90
N ASP A 818 17.91 -20.72 31.22
CA ASP A 818 17.89 -21.72 32.29
C ASP A 818 16.62 -21.77 33.16
N ALA A 819 16.00 -22.95 33.24
CA ALA A 819 14.98 -23.27 34.23
C ALA A 819 15.32 -22.62 35.58
N PRO A 820 14.44 -21.77 36.15
CA PRO A 820 14.79 -21.05 37.35
C PRO A 820 15.04 -22.07 38.47
N GLY A 821 16.27 -22.06 39.01
CA GLY A 821 16.47 -22.51 40.38
C GLY A 821 15.43 -21.83 41.26
N PRO A 822 14.88 -22.52 42.27
CA PRO A 822 13.68 -22.07 42.97
C PRO A 822 13.97 -20.74 43.68
N GLY A 823 13.50 -19.62 43.12
CA GLY A 823 13.71 -18.32 43.76
C GLY A 823 13.46 -17.01 43.00
N ALA A 824 13.18 -16.99 41.70
CA ALA A 824 12.81 -15.74 41.01
C ALA A 824 11.42 -15.85 40.37
N SER A 825 10.49 -14.98 40.79
CA SER A 825 9.11 -15.00 40.34
C SER A 825 8.94 -14.47 38.91
N ARG A 826 8.15 -15.21 38.11
CA ARG A 826 7.76 -14.88 36.73
C ARG A 826 6.78 -13.71 36.58
N TYR A 827 6.32 -13.11 37.67
CA TYR A 827 5.33 -12.03 37.65
C TYR A 827 5.96 -10.73 38.13
N GLN A 828 5.64 -9.61 37.48
CA GLN A 828 6.05 -8.29 37.95
C GLN A 828 4.96 -7.67 38.85
N TYR A 829 5.27 -6.56 39.51
CA TYR A 829 4.29 -5.86 40.34
C TYR A 829 3.44 -4.91 39.45
N SER A 830 2.17 -5.25 39.18
CA SER A 830 1.31 -4.46 38.27
C SER A 830 -0.12 -4.27 38.79
N LEU A 831 -0.80 -3.23 38.29
CA LEU A 831 -2.24 -2.99 38.43
C LEU A 831 -2.76 -2.50 37.08
N SER A 832 -3.54 -3.32 36.39
CA SER A 832 -4.14 -2.99 35.09
C SER A 832 -5.26 -1.97 35.25
N GLN A 833 -5.57 -1.26 34.16
CA GLN A 833 -6.78 -0.45 34.09
C GLN A 833 -8.00 -1.33 34.35
N ASN A 834 -8.99 -0.81 35.09
CA ASN A 834 -10.20 -1.57 35.38
C ASN A 834 -11.03 -1.76 34.09
N HIS A 835 -11.62 -2.94 33.91
CA HIS A 835 -12.46 -3.22 32.75
C HIS A 835 -13.84 -3.73 33.20
N PRO A 836 -14.94 -3.15 32.65
CA PRO A 836 -14.98 -1.98 31.76
C PRO A 836 -14.58 -0.67 32.48
N ASN A 837 -14.29 0.41 31.73
CA ASN A 837 -14.14 1.80 32.23
C ASN A 837 -14.46 2.84 31.12
N PRO A 838 -15.52 3.67 31.22
CA PRO A 838 -16.46 3.77 32.34
C PRO A 838 -17.20 2.47 32.61
N PHE A 839 -17.64 2.26 33.85
CA PHE A 839 -18.32 1.03 34.25
C PHE A 839 -19.68 1.29 34.88
N HIS A 840 -20.59 0.33 34.72
CA HIS A 840 -21.96 0.40 35.22
C HIS A 840 -22.48 -0.97 35.70
N PRO A 841 -22.74 -1.19 37.00
CA PRO A 841 -22.04 -0.68 38.17
C PRO A 841 -20.85 -1.58 38.57
N ARG A 842 -20.48 -2.58 37.75
CA ARG A 842 -19.46 -3.58 38.08
C ARG A 842 -18.24 -3.44 37.18
N THR A 843 -17.05 -3.51 37.78
CA THR A 843 -15.76 -3.52 37.08
C THR A 843 -14.80 -4.46 37.78
N SER A 844 -13.78 -4.92 37.06
CA SER A 844 -12.74 -5.80 37.58
C SER A 844 -11.36 -5.15 37.48
N PHE A 845 -10.50 -5.44 38.46
CA PHE A 845 -9.11 -5.02 38.48
C PHE A 845 -8.25 -6.28 38.39
N LYS A 846 -7.40 -6.36 37.37
CA LYS A 846 -6.32 -7.34 37.32
C LYS A 846 -5.07 -6.72 37.93
N TYR A 847 -4.41 -7.44 38.82
CA TYR A 847 -3.11 -7.03 39.39
C TYR A 847 -2.22 -8.25 39.54
N SER A 848 -0.90 -8.04 39.48
CA SER A 848 0.06 -9.11 39.66
C SER A 848 1.11 -8.75 40.71
N LEU A 849 1.58 -9.77 41.43
CA LEU A 849 2.60 -9.66 42.46
C LEU A 849 3.75 -10.61 42.12
N PRO A 850 5.01 -10.18 42.26
CA PRO A 850 6.16 -11.08 42.12
C PRO A 850 6.10 -12.16 43.19
N ASP A 851 6.11 -11.78 44.46
CA ASP A 851 6.13 -12.73 45.56
C ASP A 851 4.94 -12.54 46.50
N GLN A 852 4.78 -13.49 47.42
CA GLN A 852 3.75 -13.41 48.45
C GLN A 852 3.98 -12.18 49.34
N GLU A 853 3.05 -11.21 49.32
CA GLU A 853 3.17 -9.97 50.08
C GLU A 853 1.82 -9.49 50.65
N GLY A 854 1.88 -8.74 51.75
CA GLY A 854 0.74 -8.01 52.31
C GLY A 854 0.38 -6.81 51.44
N ILE A 855 -0.80 -6.85 50.83
CA ILE A 855 -1.29 -5.78 49.96
C ILE A 855 -2.63 -5.20 50.43
N ARG A 856 -2.86 -3.93 50.06
CA ARG A 856 -4.14 -3.25 50.22
C ARG A 856 -4.59 -2.65 48.90
N LEU A 857 -5.71 -3.13 48.37
CA LEU A 857 -6.39 -2.54 47.22
C LEU A 857 -7.68 -1.86 47.70
N SER A 858 -7.73 -0.54 47.58
CA SER A 858 -8.86 0.29 48.00
C SER A 858 -9.30 1.23 46.88
N VAL A 859 -10.58 1.61 46.91
CA VAL A 859 -11.18 2.61 46.02
C VAL A 859 -11.40 3.90 46.77
N TYR A 860 -11.05 5.03 46.15
CA TYR A 860 -11.16 6.38 46.70
C TYR A 860 -11.98 7.28 45.77
N ASP A 861 -12.72 8.24 46.33
CA ASP A 861 -13.32 9.33 45.54
C ASP A 861 -12.30 10.45 45.25
N LEU A 862 -12.70 11.44 44.44
CA LEU A 862 -11.91 12.62 44.09
C LEU A 862 -11.39 13.41 45.31
N SER A 863 -12.06 13.35 46.45
CA SER A 863 -11.61 14.02 47.69
C SER A 863 -10.55 13.23 48.46
N GLY A 864 -10.20 12.03 47.96
CA GLY A 864 -9.29 11.10 48.63
C GLY A 864 -9.95 10.31 49.75
N ARG A 865 -11.29 10.32 49.87
CA ARG A 865 -12.01 9.52 50.86
C ARG A 865 -12.13 8.07 50.38
N GLU A 866 -11.75 7.12 51.24
CA GLU A 866 -11.82 5.69 50.96
C GLU A 866 -13.28 5.20 50.94
N ILE A 867 -13.74 4.79 49.77
CA ILE A 867 -15.11 4.34 49.50
C ILE A 867 -15.29 2.87 49.90
N VAL A 868 -14.37 2.03 49.45
CA VAL A 868 -14.35 0.59 49.79
C VAL A 868 -12.91 0.06 49.78
N ARG A 869 -12.70 -1.03 50.50
CA ARG A 869 -11.46 -1.79 50.47
C ARG A 869 -11.76 -3.18 49.93
N LEU A 870 -11.15 -3.51 48.81
CA LEU A 870 -11.39 -4.72 48.04
C LEU A 870 -10.46 -5.85 48.50
N VAL A 871 -9.22 -5.53 48.85
CA VAL A 871 -8.21 -6.47 49.36
C VAL A 871 -7.45 -5.82 50.52
N ASP A 872 -7.20 -6.56 51.60
CA ASP A 872 -6.39 -6.12 52.77
C ASP A 872 -5.82 -7.35 53.49
N ARG A 873 -4.95 -8.09 52.81
CA ARG A 873 -4.40 -9.35 53.30
C ARG A 873 -3.08 -9.67 52.61
N ILE A 874 -2.39 -10.69 53.12
CA ILE A 874 -1.28 -11.33 52.41
C ILE A 874 -1.87 -12.14 51.26
N VAL A 875 -1.31 -11.94 50.06
CA VAL A 875 -1.71 -12.61 48.82
C VAL A 875 -0.46 -13.21 48.18
N ASP A 876 -0.58 -14.42 47.62
CA ASP A 876 0.54 -15.12 46.97
C ASP A 876 1.02 -14.41 45.70
N GLY A 877 2.28 -14.63 45.31
CA GLY A 877 2.81 -14.16 44.02
C GLY A 877 2.02 -14.78 42.86
N GLY A 878 1.73 -14.00 41.82
CA GLY A 878 0.81 -14.39 40.76
C GLY A 878 -0.08 -13.26 40.27
N GLU A 879 -0.89 -13.56 39.24
CA GLU A 879 -1.97 -12.70 38.80
C GLU A 879 -3.24 -12.93 39.63
N HIS A 880 -3.93 -11.84 39.92
CA HIS A 880 -5.16 -11.84 40.72
C HIS A 880 -6.18 -10.91 40.08
N VAL A 881 -7.45 -11.26 40.23
CA VAL A 881 -8.57 -10.42 39.81
C VAL A 881 -9.44 -10.13 41.01
N VAL A 882 -9.82 -8.85 41.17
CA VAL A 882 -10.82 -8.45 42.17
C VAL A 882 -11.90 -7.60 41.51
N VAL A 883 -13.14 -7.79 41.95
CA VAL A 883 -14.31 -7.11 41.38
C VAL A 883 -14.83 -6.08 42.37
N TRP A 884 -15.18 -4.90 41.87
CA TRP A 884 -15.97 -3.92 42.59
C TRP A 884 -17.34 -3.77 41.94
N ASP A 885 -18.40 -3.80 42.74
CA ASP A 885 -19.80 -3.69 42.33
C ASP A 885 -20.38 -2.27 42.48
N GLY A 886 -19.50 -1.27 42.62
CA GLY A 886 -19.89 0.12 42.71
C GLY A 886 -20.56 0.50 44.03
N ARG A 887 -20.40 -0.28 45.11
CA ARG A 887 -20.94 0.01 46.45
C ARG A 887 -19.87 0.44 47.45
N ASP A 888 -20.25 1.29 48.40
CA ASP A 888 -19.43 1.68 49.54
C ASP A 888 -19.42 0.60 50.64
N ARG A 889 -18.63 0.83 51.70
CA ARG A 889 -18.52 -0.08 52.87
C ARG A 889 -19.83 -0.35 53.61
N GLN A 890 -20.84 0.50 53.48
CA GLN A 890 -22.15 0.32 54.09
C GLN A 890 -23.13 -0.38 53.13
N GLY A 891 -22.65 -0.87 51.98
CA GLY A 891 -23.45 -1.52 50.94
C GLY A 891 -24.28 -0.54 50.11
N ARG A 892 -24.09 0.77 50.30
CA ARG A 892 -24.83 1.79 49.56
C ARG A 892 -24.18 2.00 48.20
N PRO A 893 -24.97 2.28 47.15
CA PRO A 893 -24.42 2.61 45.84
C PRO A 893 -23.50 3.85 45.92
N ALA A 894 -22.27 3.76 45.40
CA ALA A 894 -21.39 4.92 45.23
C ALA A 894 -21.99 5.87 44.18
N ALA A 895 -21.76 7.18 44.29
CA ALA A 895 -22.30 8.17 43.36
C ALA A 895 -21.62 8.10 41.98
N ASP A 896 -22.23 8.66 40.94
CA ASP A 896 -21.56 8.76 39.64
C ASP A 896 -20.39 9.74 39.71
N GLY A 897 -19.32 9.45 38.99
CA GLY A 897 -18.14 10.29 38.93
C GLY A 897 -16.82 9.51 38.93
N ILE A 898 -15.75 10.27 39.14
CA ILE A 898 -14.38 9.76 39.06
C ILE A 898 -13.97 9.15 40.41
N TYR A 899 -13.39 7.96 40.34
CA TYR A 899 -12.79 7.25 41.46
C TYR A 899 -11.37 6.83 41.12
N PHE A 900 -10.60 6.47 42.15
CA PHE A 900 -9.26 5.93 42.01
C PHE A 900 -9.13 4.62 42.75
N ALA A 901 -8.77 3.55 42.03
CA ALA A 901 -8.33 2.31 42.66
C ALA A 901 -6.84 2.42 42.96
N ARG A 902 -6.44 2.07 44.18
CA ARG A 902 -5.06 2.16 44.64
C ARG A 902 -4.63 0.86 45.28
N LEU A 903 -3.63 0.22 44.69
CA LEU A 903 -2.94 -0.96 45.21
C LEU A 903 -1.69 -0.49 45.96
N LYS A 904 -1.60 -0.84 47.24
CA LYS A 904 -0.47 -0.49 48.10
C LYS A 904 0.18 -1.76 48.66
N SER A 905 1.49 -1.88 48.50
CA SER A 905 2.35 -2.84 49.20
C SER A 905 3.23 -2.12 50.23
N LYS A 906 4.23 -2.83 50.79
CA LYS A 906 5.17 -2.28 51.76
C LYS A 906 5.96 -1.10 51.18
N ASP A 907 6.45 -1.22 49.94
CA ASP A 907 7.39 -0.26 49.33
C ASP A 907 6.86 0.40 48.04
N ARG A 908 5.67 0.03 47.54
CA ARG A 908 5.12 0.56 46.28
C ARG A 908 3.63 0.94 46.39
N THR A 909 3.20 1.85 45.52
CA THR A 909 1.79 2.24 45.40
C THR A 909 1.45 2.50 43.93
N LEU A 910 0.50 1.75 43.40
CA LEU A 910 -0.03 1.93 42.04
C LEU A 910 -1.46 2.47 42.13
N SER A 911 -1.84 3.35 41.21
CA SER A 911 -3.20 3.90 41.14
C SER A 911 -3.74 3.88 39.71
N ARG A 912 -5.05 3.66 39.56
CA ARG A 912 -5.79 3.73 38.29
C ARG A 912 -7.04 4.58 38.46
N LYS A 913 -7.25 5.50 37.52
CA LYS A 913 -8.44 6.36 37.47
C LYS A 913 -9.59 5.56 36.84
N MET A 914 -10.78 5.69 37.38
CA MET A 914 -11.98 5.04 36.83
C MET A 914 -13.18 5.96 36.90
N ILE A 915 -14.15 5.72 36.03
CA ILE A 915 -15.39 6.49 35.90
C ILE A 915 -16.55 5.53 36.15
N LEU A 916 -17.28 5.77 37.25
CA LEU A 916 -18.57 5.13 37.48
C LEU A 916 -19.64 6.01 36.86
N SER A 917 -20.40 5.47 35.91
CA SER A 917 -21.58 6.12 35.35
C SER A 917 -22.77 5.22 35.58
N ARG A 918 -23.82 5.73 36.24
CA ARG A 918 -25.12 5.04 36.36
C ARG A 918 -26.16 5.55 35.38
#